data_AF-A0A2A8PPP7-F1
#
_entry.id   AF-A0A2A8PPP7-F1
#
_cell.length_a   1.000
_cell.length_b   1.000
_cell.length_c   1.000
_cell.angle_alpha   90.00
_cell.angle_beta   90.00
_cell.angle_gamma   90.00
#
_symmetry.space_group_name_H-M   'P 1'
#
loop_
_entity.id
_entity.type
_entity.pdbx_description
1 polymer ?
#
loop_
_entity_poly.entity_id
_entity_poly.type
_entity_poly.pdbx_seq_one_letter_code
_entity_poly.pdbx_strand_id
1 'polypeptide(L)'
;MKAAVEETTVLKVTDELKDIVHMISGMEKEEMDENKNLISYGLDSILLMTLAKQLHTKYHVEIPLDVFFTTLNTLQLVAEYIAEHGVVSDVQEEEPESEEIQEEETFVEASLETNKEADIMAEETYTLEALTLNSNEKTNLGMLVKVFNGQYEIMAKQNEILKVMASGSAVMNKGNGQKNKEVKGNVKNPVLKKSEDYFKPYKKLALNQTSEVDDLQFTYIKNIEKRVNALTANSKDATQKFRSVYASNRNSAGFRPLYKEMLYQIIAEEGKGSKIVDIDGNEMIDLTMGFGVLMFGHGPEFIREALRGEIEKGLPLGPMGRLTGQVAKNISELTGVERVFFCNSGTEADMFAVRVARAVTKKDKVVCFTGSYHGTYDGFLGTTNYSGVTNNSTISLVPGITDNAVKDIIYLDYNSEDSISYIEEHSDIIAAVLTEPVQSRRPDVQSGEFLKKLRKVTEEHDIALIFDEIITGFRIASGGAQEYFDVEADIVTYGKVIGGGMPIGVLAGKRKYLDSIDGGMWNFGDGSVPPVEDKRTFVAGTFCHHPMAMAATNAVLEYIKKNKDSIYEHLNQKTTKFVNELNQFFVSEGVDIHINQFGSLFRFAINLEKEIFYYGLLEKGIYIWEGRNCFLSTEHSKEDVDYIIDAVKKTIFEMKQAGFFIKKAF
;
A
#
# COMPACT_ATOMS: atom_id res chain seq x y z
N MET A 1 -25.58 -18.87 44.71
CA MET A 1 -24.40 -18.00 44.63
C MET A 1 -23.73 -18.10 43.27
N LYS A 2 -23.35 -19.29 42.75
CA LYS A 2 -22.87 -19.45 41.36
C LYS A 2 -23.84 -18.94 40.27
N ALA A 3 -25.11 -19.30 40.33
CA ALA A 3 -26.10 -18.86 39.33
C ALA A 3 -26.32 -17.33 39.30
N ALA A 4 -26.20 -16.64 40.44
CA ALA A 4 -26.34 -15.18 40.51
C ALA A 4 -25.10 -14.44 39.99
N VAL A 5 -23.92 -15.06 40.06
CA VAL A 5 -22.67 -14.53 39.50
C VAL A 5 -22.66 -14.71 37.98
N GLU A 6 -23.04 -15.90 37.47
CA GLU A 6 -23.19 -16.15 36.03
C GLU A 6 -24.20 -15.21 35.37
N GLU A 7 -25.35 -14.97 36.01
CA GLU A 7 -26.39 -14.06 35.50
C GLU A 7 -25.90 -12.59 35.44
N THR A 8 -25.04 -12.18 36.39
CA THR A 8 -24.43 -10.84 36.40
C THR A 8 -23.35 -10.69 35.33
N THR A 9 -22.55 -11.74 35.10
CA THR A 9 -21.53 -11.78 34.05
C THR A 9 -22.15 -11.77 32.65
N VAL A 10 -23.22 -12.53 32.43
CA VAL A 10 -23.94 -12.55 31.14
C VAL A 10 -24.53 -11.19 30.81
N LEU A 11 -25.13 -10.48 31.78
CA LEU A 11 -25.65 -9.13 31.57
C LEU A 11 -24.56 -8.13 31.18
N LYS A 12 -23.39 -8.18 31.83
CA LYS A 12 -22.23 -7.34 31.50
C LYS A 12 -21.69 -7.63 30.10
N VAL A 13 -21.53 -8.91 29.75
CA VAL A 13 -21.09 -9.33 28.41
C VAL A 13 -22.13 -8.95 27.35
N THR A 14 -23.42 -9.02 27.66
CA THR A 14 -24.50 -8.64 26.74
C THR A 14 -24.47 -7.14 26.42
N ASP A 15 -24.24 -6.29 27.41
CA ASP A 15 -24.08 -4.85 27.19
C ASP A 15 -22.84 -4.57 26.33
N GLU A 16 -21.71 -5.22 26.65
CA GLU A 16 -20.48 -5.10 25.86
C GLU A 16 -20.62 -5.65 24.42
N LEU A 17 -21.47 -6.66 24.20
CA LEU A 17 -21.80 -7.18 22.87
C LEU A 17 -22.69 -6.21 22.08
N LYS A 18 -23.63 -5.54 22.74
CA LYS A 18 -24.42 -4.47 22.14
C LYS A 18 -23.53 -3.32 21.71
N ASP A 19 -22.49 -2.99 22.48
CA ASP A 19 -21.49 -1.99 22.11
C ASP A 19 -20.75 -2.38 20.84
N ILE A 20 -20.29 -3.62 20.78
CA ILE A 20 -19.60 -4.17 19.61
C ILE A 20 -20.51 -4.16 18.38
N VAL A 21 -21.76 -4.60 18.52
CA VAL A 21 -22.72 -4.63 17.41
C VAL A 21 -23.14 -3.22 16.99
N HIS A 22 -23.26 -2.27 17.92
CA HIS A 22 -23.51 -0.85 17.63
C HIS A 22 -22.38 -0.27 16.79
N MET A 23 -21.12 -0.52 17.19
CA MET A 23 -19.94 -0.04 16.46
C MET A 23 -19.81 -0.66 15.06
N ILE A 24 -20.20 -1.92 14.88
CA ILE A 24 -20.06 -2.64 13.60
C ILE A 24 -21.23 -2.33 12.65
N SER A 25 -22.46 -2.27 13.15
CA SER A 25 -23.67 -2.13 12.33
C SER A 25 -24.21 -0.69 12.24
N GLY A 26 -23.83 0.18 13.17
CA GLY A 26 -24.39 1.52 13.32
C GLY A 26 -25.80 1.57 13.92
N MET A 27 -26.34 0.45 14.39
CA MET A 27 -27.65 0.38 15.06
C MET A 27 -27.55 0.85 16.51
N GLU A 28 -28.49 1.67 16.99
CA GLU A 28 -28.52 2.15 18.38
C GLU A 28 -28.78 0.99 19.36
N LYS A 29 -28.11 1.02 20.52
CA LYS A 29 -28.12 -0.10 21.49
C LYS A 29 -29.52 -0.37 22.04
N GLU A 30 -30.35 0.67 22.17
CA GLU A 30 -31.73 0.59 22.67
C GLU A 30 -32.68 -0.09 21.69
N GLU A 31 -32.31 -0.23 20.41
CA GLU A 31 -33.10 -0.90 19.37
C GLU A 31 -32.75 -2.40 19.23
N MET A 32 -31.76 -2.89 19.99
CA MET A 32 -31.29 -4.28 19.94
C MET A 32 -32.01 -5.17 20.97
N ASP A 33 -32.87 -6.06 20.46
CA ASP A 33 -33.45 -7.18 21.19
C ASP A 33 -32.47 -8.37 21.27
N GLU A 34 -32.12 -8.75 22.51
CA GLU A 34 -31.10 -9.76 22.79
C GLU A 34 -31.46 -11.15 22.26
N ASN A 35 -32.75 -11.41 22.04
CA ASN A 35 -33.28 -12.70 21.59
C ASN A 35 -33.55 -12.75 20.08
N LYS A 36 -33.36 -11.63 19.37
CA LYS A 36 -33.56 -11.58 17.93
C LYS A 36 -32.34 -12.14 17.21
N ASN A 37 -32.59 -12.76 16.06
CA ASN A 37 -31.51 -13.33 15.25
C ASN A 37 -30.57 -12.22 14.75
N LEU A 38 -29.26 -12.43 14.88
CA LEU A 38 -28.21 -11.47 14.51
C LEU A 38 -28.32 -11.00 13.05
N ILE A 39 -28.73 -11.88 12.13
CA ILE A 39 -28.90 -11.57 10.71
C ILE A 39 -30.04 -10.56 10.49
N SER A 40 -31.05 -10.58 11.36
CA SER A 40 -32.18 -9.65 11.28
C SER A 40 -31.82 -8.21 11.65
N TYR A 41 -30.60 -7.98 12.18
CA TYR A 41 -29.99 -6.67 12.37
C TYR A 41 -29.21 -6.17 11.14
N GLY A 42 -29.26 -6.91 10.03
CA GLY A 42 -28.47 -6.58 8.85
C GLY A 42 -26.98 -6.90 9.00
N LEU A 43 -26.61 -7.70 10.00
CA LEU A 43 -25.25 -8.22 10.18
C LEU A 43 -24.97 -9.25 9.09
N ASP A 44 -24.40 -8.80 7.97
CA ASP A 44 -23.95 -9.66 6.90
C ASP A 44 -22.69 -10.47 7.28
N SER A 45 -22.23 -11.34 6.38
CA SER A 45 -21.07 -12.21 6.65
C SER A 45 -19.77 -11.44 6.93
N ILE A 46 -19.64 -10.18 6.50
CA ILE A 46 -18.48 -9.32 6.76
C ILE A 46 -18.58 -8.74 8.18
N LEU A 47 -19.76 -8.28 8.57
CA LEU A 47 -20.02 -7.76 9.92
C LEU A 47 -19.94 -8.87 10.97
N LEU A 48 -20.45 -10.07 10.67
CA LEU A 48 -20.31 -11.25 11.55
C LEU A 48 -18.86 -11.72 11.66
N MET A 49 -18.07 -11.67 10.58
CA MET A 49 -16.64 -11.97 10.66
C MET A 49 -15.87 -10.91 11.48
N THR A 50 -16.32 -9.65 11.42
CA THR A 50 -15.77 -8.55 12.24
C THR A 50 -16.12 -8.75 13.71
N LEU A 51 -17.36 -9.13 14.01
CA LEU A 51 -17.83 -9.51 15.34
C LEU A 51 -16.97 -10.66 15.88
N ALA A 52 -16.85 -11.78 15.16
CA ALA A 52 -16.05 -12.94 15.56
C ALA A 52 -14.59 -12.56 15.92
N LYS A 53 -13.98 -11.70 15.10
CA LYS A 53 -12.62 -11.20 15.34
C LYS A 53 -12.54 -10.36 16.61
N GLN A 54 -13.52 -9.48 16.85
CA GLN A 54 -13.56 -8.65 18.05
C GLN A 54 -13.76 -9.49 19.32
N LEU A 55 -14.59 -10.54 19.26
CA LEU A 55 -14.79 -11.47 20.38
C LEU A 55 -13.51 -12.25 20.70
N HIS A 56 -12.79 -12.70 19.67
CA HIS A 56 -11.48 -13.34 19.86
C HIS A 56 -10.45 -12.39 20.48
N THR A 57 -10.39 -11.14 20.01
CA THR A 57 -9.44 -10.16 20.56
C THR A 57 -9.76 -9.79 22.02
N LYS A 58 -11.05 -9.66 22.36
CA LYS A 58 -11.48 -9.15 23.67
C LYS A 58 -11.61 -10.25 24.73
N TYR A 59 -12.18 -11.40 24.38
CA TYR A 59 -12.49 -12.48 25.33
C TYR A 59 -11.66 -13.74 25.11
N HIS A 60 -10.77 -13.74 24.11
CA HIS A 60 -9.96 -14.90 23.72
C HIS A 60 -10.79 -16.12 23.29
N VAL A 61 -11.99 -15.89 22.76
CA VAL A 61 -12.90 -16.93 22.27
C VAL A 61 -12.93 -16.95 20.75
N GLU A 62 -12.61 -18.10 20.14
CA GLU A 62 -12.69 -18.29 18.69
C GLU A 62 -14.06 -18.87 18.30
N ILE A 63 -14.88 -18.06 17.61
CA ILE A 63 -16.21 -18.48 17.13
C ILE A 63 -16.18 -18.57 15.60
N PRO A 64 -16.26 -19.78 15.02
CA PRO A 64 -16.37 -19.96 13.57
C PRO A 64 -17.63 -19.30 13.00
N LEU A 65 -17.54 -18.78 11.78
CA LEU A 65 -18.60 -17.93 11.20
C LEU A 65 -19.94 -18.66 11.06
N ASP A 66 -19.94 -19.94 10.69
CA ASP A 66 -21.13 -20.79 10.52
C ASP A 66 -21.92 -21.01 11.82
N VAL A 67 -21.26 -20.84 12.97
CA VAL A 67 -21.88 -20.98 14.30
C VAL A 67 -22.86 -19.84 14.56
N PHE A 68 -22.60 -18.62 14.07
CA PHE A 68 -23.53 -17.50 14.17
C PHE A 68 -24.83 -17.70 13.38
N PHE A 69 -24.82 -18.57 12.38
CA PHE A 69 -26.00 -18.88 11.57
C PHE A 69 -26.83 -20.03 12.15
N THR A 70 -26.30 -20.78 13.11
CA THR A 70 -26.88 -22.03 13.59
C THR A 70 -27.16 -21.97 15.08
N THR A 71 -26.13 -22.05 15.93
CA THR A 71 -26.26 -22.24 17.37
C THR A 71 -26.04 -20.98 18.21
N LEU A 72 -25.22 -20.03 17.74
CA LEU A 72 -24.96 -18.75 18.43
C LEU A 72 -25.55 -17.59 17.64
N ASN A 73 -26.85 -17.66 17.37
CA ASN A 73 -27.51 -16.80 16.39
C ASN A 73 -28.24 -15.58 17.01
N THR A 74 -28.14 -15.37 18.32
CA THR A 74 -28.66 -14.19 19.03
C THR A 74 -27.58 -13.59 19.93
N LEU A 75 -27.74 -12.32 20.34
CA LEU A 75 -26.81 -11.66 21.28
C LEU A 75 -26.76 -12.40 22.62
N GLN A 76 -27.91 -12.86 23.12
CA GLN A 76 -28.01 -13.60 24.37
C GLN A 76 -27.18 -14.89 24.33
N LEU A 77 -27.31 -15.69 23.27
CA LEU A 77 -26.59 -16.97 23.14
C LEU A 77 -25.08 -16.76 23.02
N VAL A 78 -24.66 -15.68 22.35
CA VAL A 78 -23.24 -15.31 22.26
C VAL A 78 -22.71 -14.84 23.62
N ALA A 79 -23.51 -14.09 24.39
CA ALA A 79 -23.14 -13.64 25.73
C ALA A 79 -22.97 -14.81 26.71
N GLU A 80 -23.91 -15.76 26.70
CA GLU A 80 -23.85 -16.98 27.50
C GLU A 80 -22.62 -17.82 27.14
N TYR A 81 -22.35 -17.98 25.84
CA TYR A 81 -21.17 -18.72 25.38
C TYR A 81 -19.85 -18.07 25.84
N ILE A 82 -19.76 -16.74 25.80
CA ILE A 82 -18.58 -16.00 26.27
C ILE A 82 -18.45 -16.05 27.79
N ALA A 83 -19.55 -15.97 28.54
CA ALA A 83 -19.52 -16.09 29.98
C ALA A 83 -19.03 -17.48 30.44
N GLU A 84 -19.30 -18.52 29.65
CA GLU A 84 -18.89 -19.89 29.95
C GLU A 84 -17.47 -20.23 29.43
N HIS A 85 -17.05 -19.66 28.28
CA HIS A 85 -15.82 -20.07 27.58
C HIS A 85 -14.76 -18.95 27.44
N GLY A 86 -15.10 -17.71 27.77
CA GLY A 86 -14.22 -16.54 27.67
C GLY A 86 -13.57 -16.15 28.99
N VAL A 87 -12.48 -15.39 28.92
CA VAL A 87 -11.88 -14.76 30.10
C VAL A 87 -12.57 -13.42 30.32
N VAL A 88 -13.55 -13.37 31.23
CA VAL A 88 -14.21 -12.11 31.60
C VAL A 88 -13.44 -11.49 32.75
N SER A 89 -12.79 -10.35 32.50
CA SER A 89 -12.09 -9.61 33.56
C SER A 89 -13.10 -8.82 34.38
N ASP A 90 -13.37 -9.26 35.60
CA ASP A 90 -14.11 -8.48 36.59
C ASP A 90 -13.19 -7.40 37.16
N VAL A 91 -13.24 -6.21 36.55
CA VAL A 91 -12.79 -4.99 37.21
C VAL A 91 -13.97 -4.45 38.02
N GLN A 92 -13.95 -4.66 39.33
CA GLN A 92 -14.72 -3.86 40.27
C GLN A 92 -13.98 -2.54 40.50
N GLU A 93 -14.70 -1.42 40.37
CA GLU A 93 -14.25 -0.12 40.86
C GLU A 93 -14.22 -0.17 42.40
N GLU A 94 -13.02 -0.15 42.99
CA GLU A 94 -12.83 0.21 44.39
C GLU A 94 -11.89 1.42 44.50
N GLU A 95 -12.35 2.43 45.24
CA GLU A 95 -11.59 3.60 45.69
C GLU A 95 -10.40 3.18 46.58
N PRO A 96 -9.32 3.98 46.65
CA PRO A 96 -8.10 3.55 47.33
C PRO A 96 -8.27 3.64 48.86
N GLU A 97 -8.42 2.50 49.53
CA GLU A 97 -8.15 2.39 50.96
C GLU A 97 -6.65 2.15 51.20
N SER A 98 -6.10 2.98 52.08
CA SER A 98 -4.73 2.96 52.53
C SER A 98 -4.52 1.87 53.58
N GLU A 99 -3.75 0.83 53.28
CA GLU A 99 -3.19 -0.05 54.31
C GLU A 99 -1.70 -0.37 54.05
N GLU A 100 -0.92 -0.15 55.10
CA GLU A 100 0.49 -0.43 55.25
C GLU A 100 0.76 -1.93 55.15
N ILE A 101 1.79 -2.35 54.41
CA ILE A 101 2.32 -3.71 54.49
C ILE A 101 3.80 -3.66 54.84
N GLN A 102 4.09 -4.25 56.01
CA GLN A 102 5.41 -4.52 56.57
C GLN A 102 6.16 -5.56 55.74
N GLU A 103 7.48 -5.36 55.59
CA GLU A 103 8.41 -6.35 55.06
C GLU A 103 8.55 -7.54 56.02
N GLU A 104 8.31 -8.76 55.53
CA GLU A 104 8.94 -9.96 56.07
C GLU A 104 9.52 -10.81 54.93
N GLU A 105 10.83 -11.02 55.02
CA GLU A 105 11.63 -11.88 54.14
C GLU A 105 11.25 -13.36 54.33
N THR A 106 11.18 -14.12 53.24
CA THR A 106 11.39 -15.57 53.29
C THR A 106 12.18 -16.06 52.08
N PHE A 107 13.38 -16.56 52.37
CA PHE A 107 14.26 -17.29 51.47
C PHE A 107 13.76 -18.73 51.24
N VAL A 108 13.95 -19.25 50.03
CA VAL A 108 14.04 -20.70 49.77
C VAL A 108 15.24 -20.97 48.87
N GLU A 109 16.18 -21.76 49.40
CA GLU A 109 17.40 -22.27 48.75
C GLU A 109 17.10 -23.40 47.75
N ALA A 110 17.89 -23.45 46.67
CA ALA A 110 18.11 -24.67 45.89
C ALA A 110 19.62 -24.96 45.84
N SER A 111 20.00 -26.08 46.43
CA SER A 111 21.35 -26.55 46.72
C SER A 111 22.13 -27.05 45.49
N LEU A 112 23.42 -26.73 45.47
CA LEU A 112 24.46 -27.29 44.62
C LEU A 112 24.93 -28.65 45.15
N GLU A 113 25.01 -29.67 44.29
CA GLU A 113 25.92 -30.80 44.50
C GLU A 113 27.15 -30.65 43.61
N THR A 114 28.29 -30.56 44.28
CA THR A 114 29.64 -30.48 43.74
C THR A 114 30.14 -31.84 43.29
N ASN A 115 30.72 -31.93 42.09
CA ASN A 115 31.80 -32.90 41.85
C ASN A 115 33.11 -32.14 41.62
N LYS A 116 34.04 -32.41 42.54
CA LYS A 116 35.43 -31.99 42.53
C LYS A 116 36.18 -32.80 41.49
N GLU A 117 36.83 -32.13 40.56
CA GLU A 117 38.19 -32.44 40.13
C GLU A 117 38.80 -31.14 39.59
N ALA A 118 39.70 -30.57 40.39
CA ALA A 118 40.51 -29.41 40.05
C ALA A 118 41.92 -29.86 39.67
N ASP A 119 42.56 -29.02 38.86
CA ASP A 119 44.00 -28.93 38.61
C ASP A 119 44.69 -30.07 37.86
N ILE A 120 44.80 -29.92 36.53
CA ILE A 120 45.99 -30.28 35.75
C ILE A 120 46.15 -29.30 34.57
N MET A 121 47.23 -28.49 34.60
CA MET A 121 47.99 -27.91 33.47
C MET A 121 47.27 -26.83 32.61
N ALA A 122 47.67 -25.56 32.63
CA ALA A 122 48.86 -24.95 32.02
C ALA A 122 48.51 -24.19 30.72
N GLU A 123 49.22 -23.09 30.53
CA GLU A 123 49.23 -22.20 29.37
C GLU A 123 48.99 -22.90 28.02
N GLU A 124 47.84 -22.66 27.38
CA GLU A 124 47.71 -22.87 25.93
C GLU A 124 47.76 -21.51 25.23
N THR A 125 49.00 -21.11 24.96
CA THR A 125 49.29 -20.20 23.86
C THR A 125 49.00 -20.97 22.58
N TYR A 126 48.00 -20.57 21.79
CA TYR A 126 47.72 -21.20 20.50
C TYR A 126 48.90 -20.99 19.53
N THR A 127 49.80 -21.96 19.43
CA THR A 127 50.80 -22.04 18.37
C THR A 127 50.20 -22.71 17.14
N LEU A 128 50.25 -22.00 16.02
CA LEU A 128 49.88 -22.49 14.70
C LEU A 128 50.96 -23.45 14.19
N GLU A 129 50.68 -24.75 14.15
CA GLU A 129 51.47 -25.68 13.34
C GLU A 129 50.61 -26.48 12.34
N ALA A 130 51.04 -26.36 11.07
CA ALA A 130 50.78 -27.19 9.90
C ALA A 130 49.37 -27.24 9.30
N LEU A 131 48.89 -26.09 8.82
CA LEU A 131 48.13 -26.03 7.56
C LEU A 131 48.88 -25.13 6.59
N THR A 132 49.32 -25.67 5.46
CA THR A 132 49.96 -24.92 4.37
C THR A 132 48.93 -24.03 3.69
N LEU A 133 48.74 -22.83 4.22
CA LEU A 133 47.89 -21.77 3.68
C LEU A 133 48.75 -20.58 3.24
N ASN A 134 48.33 -19.93 2.16
CA ASN A 134 49.10 -18.83 1.54
C ASN A 134 49.07 -17.56 2.41
N SER A 135 50.05 -16.68 2.20
CA SER A 135 50.31 -15.51 3.06
C SER A 135 49.12 -14.57 3.29
N ASN A 136 48.18 -14.48 2.34
CA ASN A 136 47.01 -13.60 2.42
C ASN A 136 45.90 -14.16 3.34
N GLU A 137 45.84 -15.47 3.54
CA GLU A 137 44.82 -16.12 4.38
C GLU A 137 45.16 -16.02 5.87
N LYS A 138 46.46 -16.02 6.21
CA LYS A 138 46.93 -15.74 7.58
C LYS A 138 46.63 -14.32 8.04
N THR A 139 46.62 -13.35 7.11
CA THR A 139 46.31 -11.95 7.42
C THR A 139 44.83 -11.75 7.73
N ASN A 140 43.94 -12.42 6.99
CA ASN A 140 42.50 -12.33 7.18
C ASN A 140 42.03 -12.97 8.49
N LEU A 141 42.63 -14.09 8.90
CA LEU A 141 42.27 -14.75 10.17
C LEU A 141 42.72 -13.94 11.39
N GLY A 142 43.91 -13.33 11.35
CA GLY A 142 44.38 -12.41 12.39
C GLY A 142 43.53 -11.14 12.51
N MET A 143 42.95 -10.68 11.39
CA MET A 143 42.01 -9.56 11.38
C MET A 143 40.66 -9.95 12.00
N LEU A 144 40.17 -11.17 11.74
CA LEU A 144 38.95 -11.70 12.32
C LEU A 144 39.04 -11.83 13.85
N VAL A 145 40.14 -12.35 14.37
CA VAL A 145 40.37 -12.48 15.81
C VAL A 145 40.42 -11.12 16.51
N LYS A 146 41.01 -10.09 15.86
CA LYS A 146 40.97 -8.71 16.38
C LYS A 146 39.55 -8.13 16.42
N VAL A 147 38.72 -8.43 15.42
CA VAL A 147 37.31 -7.97 15.40
C VAL A 147 36.51 -8.64 16.51
N PHE A 148 36.68 -9.95 16.72
CA PHE A 148 36.00 -10.66 17.81
C PHE A 148 36.40 -10.14 19.19
N ASN A 149 37.68 -9.89 19.43
CA ASN A 149 38.13 -9.32 20.71
C ASN A 149 37.63 -7.88 20.91
N GLY A 150 37.56 -7.08 19.84
CA GLY A 150 36.97 -5.74 19.90
C GLY A 150 35.46 -5.75 20.20
N GLN A 151 34.72 -6.72 19.64
CA GLN A 151 33.30 -6.89 19.94
C GLN A 151 33.07 -7.33 21.39
N TYR A 152 33.93 -8.20 21.93
CA TYR A 152 33.85 -8.63 23.31
C TYR A 152 34.07 -7.48 24.31
N GLU A 153 35.05 -6.60 24.06
CA GLU A 153 35.27 -5.39 24.88
C GLU A 153 34.11 -4.41 24.82
N ILE A 154 33.46 -4.26 23.65
CA ILE A 154 32.29 -3.39 23.50
C ILE A 154 31.09 -3.94 24.28
N MET A 155 30.85 -5.25 24.22
CA MET A 155 29.80 -5.90 25.01
C MET A 155 30.04 -5.79 26.52
N ALA A 156 31.30 -5.90 26.96
CA ALA A 156 31.66 -5.68 28.36
C ALA A 156 31.36 -4.25 28.82
N LYS A 157 31.66 -3.24 28.00
CA LYS A 157 31.34 -1.82 28.28
C LYS A 157 29.84 -1.53 28.26
N GLN A 158 29.08 -2.16 27.37
CA GLN A 158 27.62 -2.02 27.34
C GLN A 158 26.97 -2.58 28.61
N ASN A 159 27.51 -3.67 29.16
CA ASN A 159 27.05 -4.23 30.43
C ASN A 159 27.35 -3.34 31.65
N GLU A 160 28.44 -2.56 31.64
CA GLU A 160 28.69 -1.55 32.68
C GLU A 160 27.73 -0.36 32.56
N ILE A 161 27.45 0.11 31.34
CA ILE A 161 26.50 1.22 31.12
C ILE A 161 25.09 0.84 31.60
N LEU A 162 24.65 -0.39 31.33
CA LEU A 162 23.36 -0.91 31.81
C LEU A 162 23.26 -0.96 33.35
N LYS A 163 24.37 -1.24 34.04
CA LYS A 163 24.41 -1.21 35.53
C LYS A 163 24.36 0.22 36.09
N VAL A 164 24.93 1.18 35.38
CA VAL A 164 24.87 2.61 35.77
C VAL A 164 23.49 3.21 35.49
N MET A 165 22.81 2.81 34.42
CA MET A 165 21.44 3.26 34.14
C MET A 165 20.42 2.69 35.14
N ALA A 166 20.64 1.48 35.66
CA ALA A 166 19.78 0.87 36.67
C ALA A 166 19.86 1.54 38.06
N SER A 167 20.86 2.41 38.31
CA SER A 167 21.09 3.06 39.61
C SER A 167 20.75 4.57 39.64
N GLY A 168 20.21 5.13 38.55
CA GLY A 168 20.09 6.60 38.38
C GLY A 168 18.70 7.23 38.46
N SER A 169 17.61 6.49 38.73
CA SER A 169 16.25 7.05 38.69
C SER A 169 15.57 7.11 40.06
N ALA A 170 15.99 8.07 40.88
CA ALA A 170 15.17 8.60 41.97
C ALA A 170 15.57 10.07 42.21
N VAL A 171 14.66 11.02 41.91
CA VAL A 171 14.36 12.25 42.66
C VAL A 171 13.41 13.17 41.87
N MET A 172 12.20 13.29 42.43
CA MET A 172 11.25 14.42 42.52
C MET A 172 10.67 15.14 41.29
N ASN A 173 9.33 15.11 41.26
CA ASN A 173 8.44 16.10 40.68
C ASN A 173 7.48 16.63 41.78
N LYS A 174 7.26 17.95 41.87
CA LYS A 174 6.16 18.59 42.62
C LYS A 174 5.80 19.92 41.97
N GLY A 175 4.52 20.13 41.62
CA GLY A 175 4.02 21.48 41.35
C GLY A 175 2.70 21.60 40.58
N ASN A 176 1.58 21.48 41.31
CA ASN A 176 0.28 22.16 41.18
C ASN A 176 -0.50 22.18 39.86
N GLY A 177 -1.73 21.66 39.95
CA GLY A 177 -2.78 21.83 38.96
C GLY A 177 -3.59 23.13 39.11
N GLN A 178 -4.32 23.44 38.04
CA GLN A 178 -5.49 24.32 38.06
C GLN A 178 -6.50 23.83 37.02
N LYS A 179 -7.71 23.53 37.50
CA LYS A 179 -8.89 23.21 36.70
C LYS A 179 -9.43 24.49 36.05
N ASN A 180 -9.71 24.46 34.75
CA ASN A 180 -10.68 25.36 34.13
C ASN A 180 -11.73 24.56 33.36
N LYS A 181 -12.99 24.90 33.64
CA LYS A 181 -14.20 24.38 33.01
C LYS A 181 -14.38 25.07 31.65
N GLU A 182 -14.64 24.29 30.60
CA GLU A 182 -15.25 24.80 29.37
C GLU A 182 -16.46 23.97 28.95
N VAL A 183 -17.33 24.67 28.23
CA VAL A 183 -18.76 24.49 28.08
C VAL A 183 -19.06 23.52 26.94
N LYS A 184 -19.85 22.47 27.22
CA LYS A 184 -20.34 21.51 26.22
C LYS A 184 -21.37 22.17 25.28
N GLY A 185 -20.95 22.49 24.06
CA GLY A 185 -21.85 22.71 22.93
C GLY A 185 -22.09 21.39 22.20
N ASN A 186 -23.32 20.88 22.24
CA ASN A 186 -23.76 19.69 21.51
C ASN A 186 -23.80 20.00 20.00
N VAL A 187 -22.82 19.51 19.24
CA VAL A 187 -22.93 19.40 17.77
C VAL A 187 -23.08 17.92 17.46
N LYS A 188 -24.28 17.53 16.99
CA LYS A 188 -24.51 16.20 16.44
C LYS A 188 -23.74 16.10 15.13
N ASN A 189 -22.66 15.32 15.11
CA ASN A 189 -21.97 14.92 13.89
C ASN A 189 -22.90 14.04 13.03
N PRO A 190 -23.12 14.35 11.75
CA PRO A 190 -23.84 13.45 10.86
C PRO A 190 -22.96 12.24 10.55
N VAL A 191 -23.41 11.04 10.94
CA VAL A 191 -22.85 9.77 10.49
C VAL A 191 -23.12 9.66 8.98
N LEU A 192 -22.10 9.95 8.16
CA LEU A 192 -22.17 9.81 6.71
C LEU A 192 -21.65 8.44 6.30
N LYS A 193 -22.47 7.70 5.54
CA LYS A 193 -22.16 6.38 4.97
C LYS A 193 -20.83 6.39 4.23
N LYS A 194 -19.87 5.58 4.68
CA LYS A 194 -18.61 5.29 3.97
C LYS A 194 -18.92 4.68 2.61
N SER A 195 -18.26 5.16 1.55
CA SER A 195 -18.32 4.50 0.24
C SER A 195 -17.50 3.20 0.29
N GLU A 196 -18.09 2.07 -0.05
CA GLU A 196 -17.49 0.73 0.09
C GLU A 196 -16.35 0.43 -0.91
N ASP A 197 -16.04 1.34 -1.83
CA ASP A 197 -15.27 1.04 -3.04
C ASP A 197 -13.89 1.77 -3.11
N TYR A 198 -13.12 1.70 -2.03
CA TYR A 198 -11.74 2.19 -2.00
C TYR A 198 -10.72 1.05 -2.19
N PHE A 199 -9.53 1.39 -2.72
CA PHE A 199 -8.48 0.40 -2.94
C PHE A 199 -7.98 -0.20 -1.62
N LYS A 200 -7.87 -1.52 -1.58
CA LYS A 200 -7.23 -2.26 -0.49
C LYS A 200 -6.02 -3.00 -1.08
N PRO A 201 -4.77 -2.65 -0.70
CA PRO A 201 -3.57 -3.29 -1.21
C PRO A 201 -3.56 -4.82 -1.07
N TYR A 202 -4.29 -5.33 -0.08
CA TYR A 202 -4.48 -6.75 0.16
C TYR A 202 -5.95 -7.07 0.43
N LYS A 203 -6.40 -8.19 -0.14
CA LYS A 203 -7.72 -8.76 0.10
C LYS A 203 -7.56 -10.27 0.29
N LYS A 204 -8.08 -10.79 1.40
CA LYS A 204 -8.10 -12.24 1.66
C LYS A 204 -8.91 -12.94 0.57
N LEU A 205 -8.48 -14.13 0.17
CA LEU A 205 -9.17 -14.93 -0.84
C LEU A 205 -10.54 -15.38 -0.34
N ALA A 206 -11.55 -15.27 -1.20
CA ALA A 206 -12.90 -15.74 -0.94
C ALA A 206 -13.03 -17.22 -1.34
N LEU A 207 -12.51 -18.12 -0.50
CA LEU A 207 -12.44 -19.55 -0.82
C LEU A 207 -13.81 -20.26 -0.79
N ASN A 208 -14.75 -19.75 0.02
CA ASN A 208 -16.06 -20.36 0.26
C ASN A 208 -17.23 -19.54 -0.30
N GLN A 209 -16.97 -18.49 -1.10
CA GLN A 209 -18.05 -17.72 -1.72
C GLN A 209 -18.63 -18.51 -2.90
N THR A 210 -19.87 -18.98 -2.75
CA THR A 210 -20.71 -19.40 -3.87
C THR A 210 -21.30 -18.13 -4.49
N SER A 211 -20.89 -17.79 -5.71
CA SER A 211 -21.57 -16.72 -6.46
C SER A 211 -23.00 -17.19 -6.75
N GLU A 212 -24.00 -16.46 -6.29
CA GLU A 212 -25.40 -16.69 -6.65
C GLU A 212 -25.62 -16.29 -8.10
N VAL A 213 -25.30 -17.20 -9.03
CA VAL A 213 -25.60 -17.07 -10.45
C VAL A 213 -26.77 -17.98 -10.80
N ASP A 214 -27.67 -17.51 -11.67
CA ASP A 214 -28.73 -18.36 -12.20
C ASP A 214 -28.22 -19.29 -13.34
N ASP A 215 -29.06 -20.21 -13.81
CA ASP A 215 -28.68 -21.20 -14.83
C ASP A 215 -28.26 -20.54 -16.17
N LEU A 216 -28.85 -19.39 -16.50
CA LEU A 216 -28.56 -18.68 -17.75
C LEU A 216 -27.20 -17.96 -17.65
N GLN A 217 -26.96 -17.28 -16.54
CA GLN A 217 -25.68 -16.65 -16.20
C GLN A 217 -24.57 -17.69 -16.11
N PHE A 218 -24.82 -18.83 -15.46
CA PHE A 218 -23.88 -19.94 -15.37
C PHE A 218 -23.54 -20.52 -16.74
N THR A 219 -24.54 -20.71 -17.60
CA THR A 219 -24.35 -21.17 -18.99
C THR A 219 -23.49 -20.19 -19.77
N TYR A 220 -23.73 -18.88 -19.64
CA TYR A 220 -22.90 -17.85 -20.27
C TYR A 220 -21.45 -17.89 -19.79
N ILE A 221 -21.23 -17.99 -18.48
CA ILE A 221 -19.90 -18.10 -17.88
C ILE A 221 -19.17 -19.32 -18.44
N LYS A 222 -19.83 -20.48 -18.52
CA LYS A 222 -19.21 -21.70 -19.07
C LYS A 222 -18.90 -21.61 -20.56
N ASN A 223 -19.72 -20.88 -21.32
CA ASN A 223 -19.44 -20.61 -22.72
C ASN A 223 -18.23 -19.70 -22.90
N ILE A 224 -18.09 -18.63 -22.10
CA ILE A 224 -16.88 -17.80 -22.08
C ILE A 224 -15.67 -18.63 -21.66
N GLU A 225 -15.77 -19.42 -20.59
CA GLU A 225 -14.70 -20.29 -20.10
C GLU A 225 -14.15 -21.19 -21.21
N LYS A 226 -15.04 -21.81 -22.00
CA LYS A 226 -14.64 -22.62 -23.14
C LYS A 226 -13.89 -21.81 -24.21
N ARG A 227 -14.37 -20.61 -24.54
CA ARG A 227 -13.79 -19.78 -25.60
C ARG A 227 -12.45 -19.16 -25.18
N VAL A 228 -12.35 -18.62 -23.97
CA VAL A 228 -11.10 -18.09 -23.40
C VAL A 228 -10.06 -19.21 -23.29
N ASN A 229 -10.42 -20.38 -22.76
CA ASN A 229 -9.47 -21.49 -22.66
C ASN A 229 -9.03 -22.04 -24.03
N ALA A 230 -9.87 -21.95 -25.06
CA ALA A 230 -9.48 -22.30 -26.41
C ALA A 230 -8.58 -21.24 -27.05
N LEU A 231 -8.81 -19.95 -26.74
CA LEU A 231 -8.00 -18.83 -27.22
C LEU A 231 -6.59 -18.87 -26.59
N THR A 232 -6.50 -19.07 -25.28
CA THR A 232 -5.25 -18.86 -24.51
C THR A 232 -4.78 -20.15 -23.82
N ALA A 233 -4.84 -21.27 -24.53
CA ALA A 233 -4.58 -22.61 -23.99
C ALA A 233 -3.15 -22.76 -23.48
N ASN A 234 -2.16 -22.29 -24.24
CA ASN A 234 -0.75 -22.36 -23.87
C ASN A 234 -0.46 -21.49 -22.65
N SER A 235 -1.10 -20.31 -22.52
CA SER A 235 -0.99 -19.48 -21.31
C SER A 235 -1.48 -20.21 -20.06
N LYS A 236 -2.60 -20.95 -20.14
CA LYS A 236 -3.11 -21.80 -19.05
C LYS A 236 -2.15 -22.93 -18.71
N ASP A 237 -1.70 -23.67 -19.72
CA ASP A 237 -0.81 -24.83 -19.57
C ASP A 237 0.56 -24.44 -19.00
N ALA A 238 1.14 -23.36 -19.50
CA ALA A 238 2.40 -22.82 -18.99
C ALA A 238 2.24 -22.35 -17.54
N THR A 239 1.14 -21.65 -17.22
CA THR A 239 0.85 -21.26 -15.83
C THR A 239 0.79 -22.49 -14.93
N GLN A 240 0.08 -23.56 -15.33
CA GLN A 240 -0.02 -24.79 -14.54
C GLN A 240 1.34 -25.49 -14.39
N LYS A 241 2.11 -25.58 -15.48
CA LYS A 241 3.42 -26.22 -15.54
C LYS A 241 4.42 -25.56 -14.59
N PHE A 242 4.46 -24.23 -14.55
CA PHE A 242 5.45 -23.48 -13.79
C PHE A 242 4.98 -23.01 -12.41
N ARG A 243 3.70 -23.18 -12.06
CA ARG A 243 3.13 -22.71 -10.77
C ARG A 243 3.89 -23.22 -9.54
N SER A 244 4.43 -24.42 -9.60
CA SER A 244 5.17 -25.04 -8.48
C SER A 244 6.53 -24.42 -8.21
N VAL A 245 7.12 -23.75 -9.21
CA VAL A 245 8.47 -23.16 -9.12
C VAL A 245 8.47 -21.64 -9.22
N TYR A 246 7.44 -21.05 -9.83
CA TYR A 246 7.28 -19.60 -9.97
C TYR A 246 6.15 -19.09 -9.06
N ALA A 247 6.52 -18.67 -7.85
CA ALA A 247 5.62 -18.03 -6.91
C ALA A 247 5.30 -16.59 -7.39
N SER A 248 4.06 -16.38 -7.82
CA SER A 248 3.55 -15.06 -8.23
C SER A 248 2.17 -14.83 -7.64
N ASN A 249 2.01 -13.72 -6.92
CA ASN A 249 0.73 -13.33 -6.31
C ASN A 249 -0.37 -13.08 -7.36
N ARG A 250 0.02 -12.70 -8.58
CA ARG A 250 -0.92 -12.46 -9.69
C ARG A 250 -1.64 -13.73 -10.14
N ASN A 251 -1.09 -14.92 -9.87
CA ASN A 251 -1.73 -16.20 -10.22
C ASN A 251 -2.97 -16.52 -9.38
N SER A 252 -3.17 -15.83 -8.25
CA SER A 252 -4.33 -16.01 -7.36
C SER A 252 -5.16 -14.73 -7.19
N ALA A 253 -4.76 -13.64 -7.84
CA ALA A 253 -5.44 -12.35 -7.73
C ALA A 253 -6.86 -12.45 -8.31
N GLY A 254 -7.86 -12.25 -7.45
CA GLY A 254 -9.27 -12.40 -7.84
C GLY A 254 -9.77 -13.84 -7.88
N PHE A 255 -9.06 -14.80 -7.25
CA PHE A 255 -9.50 -16.20 -7.22
C PHE A 255 -10.92 -16.34 -6.65
N ARG A 256 -11.76 -16.99 -7.45
CA ARG A 256 -13.09 -17.47 -7.07
C ARG A 256 -13.26 -18.88 -7.62
N PRO A 257 -13.86 -19.82 -6.86
CA PRO A 257 -14.11 -21.18 -7.35
C PRO A 257 -14.83 -21.21 -8.71
N LEU A 258 -15.76 -20.28 -8.96
CA LEU A 258 -16.51 -20.19 -10.21
C LEU A 258 -15.63 -19.91 -11.45
N TYR A 259 -14.58 -19.11 -11.30
CA TYR A 259 -13.71 -18.70 -12.42
C TYR A 259 -12.35 -19.37 -12.43
N LYS A 260 -12.10 -20.35 -11.55
CA LYS A 260 -10.79 -20.98 -11.39
C LYS A 260 -10.19 -21.47 -12.72
N GLU A 261 -11.04 -21.92 -13.65
CA GLU A 261 -10.62 -22.48 -14.93
C GLU A 261 -10.23 -21.43 -15.96
N MET A 262 -10.51 -20.15 -15.71
CA MET A 262 -10.07 -18.99 -16.49
C MET A 262 -9.04 -18.14 -15.72
N LEU A 263 -8.66 -18.52 -14.50
CA LEU A 263 -7.77 -17.75 -13.66
C LEU A 263 -6.30 -18.13 -13.90
N TYR A 264 -5.68 -17.40 -14.83
CA TYR A 264 -4.26 -17.44 -15.13
C TYR A 264 -3.88 -16.13 -15.83
N GLN A 265 -2.58 -15.86 -15.91
CA GLN A 265 -2.08 -14.69 -16.62
C GLN A 265 -1.91 -15.01 -18.10
N ILE A 266 -2.24 -14.04 -18.96
CA ILE A 266 -1.81 -14.07 -20.36
C ILE A 266 -0.29 -13.95 -20.40
N ILE A 267 0.36 -14.85 -21.13
CA ILE A 267 1.80 -14.83 -21.32
C ILE A 267 2.08 -14.19 -22.67
N ALA A 268 2.57 -12.96 -22.65
CA ALA A 268 2.94 -12.21 -23.85
C ALA A 268 4.30 -12.69 -24.38
N GLU A 269 4.39 -12.86 -25.70
CA GLU A 269 5.64 -13.13 -26.44
C GLU A 269 6.19 -11.84 -27.05
N GLU A 270 5.32 -11.02 -27.67
CA GLU A 270 5.70 -9.78 -28.35
C GLU A 270 4.80 -8.60 -27.97
N GLY A 271 5.32 -7.38 -28.15
CA GLY A 271 4.55 -6.14 -28.02
C GLY A 271 5.02 -5.10 -29.03
N LYS A 272 4.08 -4.42 -29.69
CA LYS A 272 4.36 -3.33 -30.63
C LYS A 272 3.20 -2.33 -30.67
N GLY A 273 3.50 -1.05 -30.53
CA GLY A 273 2.48 0.01 -30.57
C GLY A 273 1.44 -0.16 -29.46
N SER A 274 0.17 -0.26 -29.82
CA SER A 274 -0.96 -0.48 -28.90
C SER A 274 -1.25 -1.96 -28.59
N LYS A 275 -0.46 -2.90 -29.12
CA LYS A 275 -0.83 -4.32 -29.14
C LYS A 275 0.24 -5.24 -28.55
N ILE A 276 -0.21 -6.39 -28.07
CA ILE A 276 0.61 -7.53 -27.66
C ILE A 276 0.24 -8.77 -28.48
N VAL A 277 1.18 -9.70 -28.62
CA VAL A 277 0.94 -11.06 -29.13
C VAL A 277 1.30 -12.04 -28.02
N ASP A 278 0.39 -12.94 -27.67
CA ASP A 278 0.66 -13.98 -26.66
C ASP A 278 1.36 -15.22 -27.25
N ILE A 279 1.74 -16.15 -26.38
CA ILE A 279 2.36 -17.44 -26.75
C ILE A 279 1.41 -18.41 -27.48
N ASP A 280 0.15 -18.06 -27.63
CA ASP A 280 -0.84 -18.77 -28.44
C ASP A 280 -0.94 -18.15 -29.86
N GLY A 281 -0.28 -17.01 -30.10
CA GLY A 281 -0.29 -16.28 -31.37
C GLY A 281 -1.44 -15.28 -31.52
N ASN A 282 -2.17 -14.98 -30.43
CA ASN A 282 -3.29 -14.06 -30.45
C ASN A 282 -2.79 -12.61 -30.36
N GLU A 283 -3.14 -11.80 -31.36
CA GLU A 283 -2.95 -10.35 -31.29
C GLU A 283 -4.07 -9.72 -30.45
N MET A 284 -3.69 -8.91 -29.46
CA MET A 284 -4.61 -8.23 -28.55
C MET A 284 -4.28 -6.75 -28.42
N ILE A 285 -5.32 -5.91 -28.38
CA ILE A 285 -5.17 -4.49 -28.01
C ILE A 285 -4.93 -4.41 -26.51
N ASP A 286 -3.84 -3.76 -26.12
CA ASP A 286 -3.41 -3.64 -24.74
C ASP A 286 -3.95 -2.35 -24.11
N LEU A 287 -4.88 -2.47 -23.16
CA LEU A 287 -5.33 -1.36 -22.33
C LEU A 287 -4.60 -1.30 -20.99
N THR A 288 -3.77 -2.28 -20.66
CA THR A 288 -2.91 -2.28 -19.48
C THR A 288 -1.71 -1.37 -19.65
N MET A 289 -1.10 -1.37 -20.85
CA MET A 289 0.06 -0.55 -21.23
C MET A 289 1.16 -0.52 -20.16
N GLY A 290 1.56 -1.70 -19.70
CA GLY A 290 2.56 -1.88 -18.66
C GLY A 290 2.19 -1.20 -17.34
N PHE A 291 0.92 -1.26 -16.94
CA PHE A 291 0.40 -0.61 -15.73
C PHE A 291 0.54 0.92 -15.74
N GLY A 292 0.56 1.52 -16.94
CA GLY A 292 0.76 2.94 -17.15
C GLY A 292 2.21 3.35 -17.46
N VAL A 293 3.14 2.40 -17.62
CA VAL A 293 4.52 2.69 -18.07
C VAL A 293 4.56 3.14 -19.53
N LEU A 294 3.77 2.49 -20.40
CA LEU A 294 3.96 2.57 -21.85
C LEU A 294 3.08 3.66 -22.49
N MET A 295 3.29 4.91 -22.08
CA MET A 295 2.58 6.06 -22.67
C MET A 295 2.77 6.16 -24.19
N PHE A 296 3.94 5.79 -24.69
CA PHE A 296 4.31 5.86 -26.11
C PHE A 296 4.14 4.53 -26.85
N GLY A 297 3.36 3.59 -26.30
CA GLY A 297 3.22 2.25 -26.86
C GLY A 297 4.36 1.30 -26.51
N HIS A 298 4.23 0.05 -26.98
CA HIS A 298 5.26 -0.98 -26.92
C HIS A 298 6.35 -0.73 -27.96
N GLY A 299 7.61 -0.75 -27.53
CA GLY A 299 8.78 -0.68 -28.41
C GLY A 299 8.87 0.56 -29.32
N PRO A 300 8.64 1.79 -28.84
CA PRO A 300 8.78 2.99 -29.68
C PRO A 300 10.24 3.17 -30.13
N GLU A 301 10.44 3.52 -31.40
CA GLU A 301 11.78 3.47 -32.01
C GLU A 301 12.79 4.40 -31.31
N PHE A 302 12.39 5.59 -30.90
CA PHE A 302 13.28 6.54 -30.21
C PHE A 302 13.83 6.00 -28.88
N ILE A 303 13.10 5.11 -28.20
CA ILE A 303 13.57 4.42 -26.99
C ILE A 303 14.46 3.24 -27.39
N ARG A 304 14.06 2.45 -28.39
CA ARG A 304 14.85 1.30 -28.88
C ARG A 304 16.23 1.72 -29.35
N GLU A 305 16.33 2.83 -30.07
CA GLU A 305 17.59 3.40 -30.52
C GLU A 305 18.48 3.82 -29.34
N ALA A 306 17.91 4.49 -28.34
CA ALA A 306 18.63 4.90 -27.13
C ALA A 306 19.19 3.69 -26.35
N LEU A 307 18.38 2.65 -26.20
CA LEU A 307 18.76 1.40 -25.53
C LEU A 307 19.85 0.65 -26.31
N ARG A 308 19.68 0.49 -27.64
CA ARG A 308 20.69 -0.13 -28.51
C ARG A 308 22.02 0.62 -28.40
N GLY A 309 21.98 1.94 -28.41
CA GLY A 309 23.17 2.77 -28.28
C GLY A 309 23.90 2.64 -26.94
N GLU A 310 23.23 2.29 -25.85
CA GLU A 310 23.89 1.99 -24.57
C GLU A 310 24.46 0.58 -24.51
N ILE A 311 23.78 -0.40 -25.09
CA ILE A 311 24.29 -1.79 -25.17
C ILE A 311 25.66 -1.81 -25.86
N GLU A 312 25.81 -1.09 -26.98
CA GLU A 312 27.08 -0.97 -27.71
C GLU A 312 28.21 -0.32 -26.88
N LYS A 313 27.89 0.37 -25.78
CA LYS A 313 28.86 0.98 -24.87
C LYS A 313 29.21 0.10 -23.66
N GLY A 314 28.62 -1.10 -23.56
CA GLY A 314 28.95 -2.08 -22.54
C GLY A 314 28.37 -1.82 -21.14
N LEU A 315 27.47 -0.83 -20.99
CA LEU A 315 26.70 -0.59 -19.76
C LEU A 315 27.55 -0.47 -18.47
N PRO A 316 28.51 0.47 -18.39
CA PRO A 316 29.38 0.57 -17.22
C PRO A 316 28.58 0.92 -15.96
N LEU A 317 28.56 -0.02 -15.01
CA LEU A 317 27.99 0.15 -13.67
C LEU A 317 29.11 0.32 -12.64
N GLY A 318 28.89 1.14 -11.62
CA GLY A 318 29.88 1.49 -10.60
C GLY A 318 30.28 2.96 -10.68
N PRO A 319 30.92 3.43 -11.77
CA PRO A 319 31.12 4.86 -12.00
C PRO A 319 29.79 5.61 -12.21
N MET A 320 29.81 6.93 -12.01
CA MET A 320 28.66 7.77 -12.33
C MET A 320 28.40 7.80 -13.84
N GLY A 321 27.14 7.57 -14.24
CA GLY A 321 26.73 7.54 -15.64
C GLY A 321 26.75 8.91 -16.33
N ARG A 322 27.18 8.94 -17.59
CA ARG A 322 27.31 10.17 -18.41
C ARG A 322 26.00 10.96 -18.59
N LEU A 323 24.85 10.29 -18.50
CA LEU A 323 23.53 10.89 -18.75
C LEU A 323 22.85 11.40 -17.48
N THR A 324 23.31 10.99 -16.30
CA THR A 324 22.61 11.22 -15.02
C THR A 324 22.34 12.72 -14.77
N GLY A 325 23.35 13.58 -14.97
CA GLY A 325 23.19 15.03 -14.79
C GLY A 325 22.24 15.66 -15.83
N GLN A 326 22.30 15.21 -17.09
CA GLN A 326 21.42 15.71 -18.16
C GLN A 326 19.95 15.31 -17.92
N VAL A 327 19.72 14.07 -17.47
CA VAL A 327 18.39 13.59 -17.12
C VAL A 327 17.82 14.39 -15.95
N ALA A 328 18.59 14.60 -14.87
CA ALA A 328 18.16 15.40 -13.73
C ALA A 328 17.81 16.84 -14.14
N LYS A 329 18.63 17.45 -15.00
CA LYS A 329 18.36 18.79 -15.56
C LYS A 329 17.06 18.82 -16.36
N ASN A 330 16.83 17.83 -17.23
CA ASN A 330 15.61 17.77 -18.04
C ASN A 330 14.34 17.59 -17.19
N ILE A 331 14.41 16.81 -16.11
CA ILE A 331 13.30 16.69 -15.15
C ILE A 331 13.03 18.05 -14.50
N SER A 332 14.08 18.70 -13.97
CA SER A 332 13.99 20.03 -13.36
C SER A 332 13.36 21.07 -14.30
N GLU A 333 13.78 21.12 -15.56
CA GLU A 333 13.23 22.05 -16.56
C GLU A 333 11.76 21.78 -16.92
N LEU A 334 11.32 20.51 -16.86
CA LEU A 334 9.94 20.14 -17.21
C LEU A 334 8.96 20.27 -16.05
N THR A 335 9.40 20.04 -14.81
CA THR A 335 8.52 19.94 -13.64
C THR A 335 8.74 21.05 -12.62
N GLY A 336 9.78 21.88 -12.77
CA GLY A 336 10.10 22.97 -11.84
C GLY A 336 10.83 22.55 -10.56
N VAL A 337 11.06 21.25 -10.35
CA VAL A 337 11.78 20.75 -9.17
C VAL A 337 13.24 21.19 -9.15
N GLU A 338 13.80 21.42 -7.95
CA GLU A 338 15.14 21.99 -7.80
C GLU A 338 16.26 20.94 -7.83
N ARG A 339 15.99 19.74 -7.29
CA ARG A 339 16.95 18.62 -7.22
C ARG A 339 16.27 17.29 -7.50
N VAL A 340 17.06 16.32 -7.96
CA VAL A 340 16.61 14.99 -8.40
C VAL A 340 17.58 13.93 -7.90
N PHE A 341 17.05 12.82 -7.41
CA PHE A 341 17.73 11.59 -7.03
C PHE A 341 17.07 10.39 -7.74
N PHE A 342 17.88 9.42 -8.17
CA PHE A 342 17.40 8.24 -8.90
C PHE A 342 17.49 6.98 -8.04
N CYS A 343 16.41 6.21 -8.02
CA CYS A 343 16.29 4.91 -7.39
C CYS A 343 15.72 3.87 -8.38
N ASN A 344 15.44 2.65 -7.92
CA ASN A 344 15.15 1.53 -8.82
C ASN A 344 13.65 1.33 -9.09
N SER A 345 12.78 1.85 -8.23
CA SER A 345 11.34 1.67 -8.34
C SER A 345 10.56 2.79 -7.66
N GLY A 346 9.27 2.90 -7.99
CA GLY A 346 8.34 3.78 -7.28
C GLY A 346 8.29 3.50 -5.77
N THR A 347 8.28 2.23 -5.36
CA THR A 347 8.34 1.85 -3.93
C THR A 347 9.57 2.43 -3.22
N GLU A 348 10.75 2.37 -3.86
CA GLU A 348 11.96 2.98 -3.29
C GLU A 348 11.86 4.51 -3.24
N ALA A 349 11.25 5.13 -4.26
CA ALA A 349 11.07 6.58 -4.31
C ALA A 349 10.23 7.07 -3.12
N ASP A 350 9.07 6.47 -2.86
CA ASP A 350 8.20 6.86 -1.73
C ASP A 350 8.83 6.52 -0.37
N MET A 351 9.51 5.37 -0.27
CA MET A 351 10.28 5.00 0.93
C MET A 351 11.35 6.06 1.26
N PHE A 352 12.11 6.51 0.25
CA PHE A 352 13.12 7.54 0.44
C PHE A 352 12.52 8.92 0.65
N ALA A 353 11.38 9.24 0.04
CA ALA A 353 10.65 10.50 0.26
C ALA A 353 10.30 10.68 1.74
N VAL A 354 9.71 9.64 2.36
CA VAL A 354 9.39 9.65 3.79
C VAL A 354 10.65 9.75 4.65
N ARG A 355 11.72 9.03 4.30
CA ARG A 355 12.99 9.09 5.04
C ARG A 355 13.59 10.50 5.01
N VAL A 356 13.61 11.14 3.85
CA VAL A 356 14.10 12.51 3.66
C VAL A 356 13.23 13.50 4.45
N ALA A 357 11.90 13.39 4.38
CA ALA A 357 11.00 14.26 5.13
C ALA A 357 11.25 14.16 6.66
N ARG A 358 11.37 12.95 7.20
CA ARG A 358 11.70 12.72 8.63
C ARG A 358 13.09 13.26 9.00
N ALA A 359 14.09 13.02 8.16
CA ALA A 359 15.46 13.47 8.42
C ALA A 359 15.56 15.00 8.54
N VAL A 360 14.72 15.72 7.78
CA VAL A 360 14.72 17.19 7.69
C VAL A 360 13.85 17.83 8.76
N THR A 361 12.63 17.32 8.96
CA THR A 361 11.65 17.85 9.93
C THR A 361 11.91 17.40 11.36
N LYS A 362 12.63 16.27 11.54
CA LYS A 362 12.84 15.59 12.83
C LYS A 362 11.53 15.18 13.53
N LYS A 363 10.44 15.04 12.76
CA LYS A 363 9.14 14.54 13.20
C LYS A 363 8.99 13.07 12.75
N ASP A 364 8.10 12.31 13.40
CA ASP A 364 7.98 10.87 13.17
C ASP A 364 6.80 10.49 12.27
N LYS A 365 5.64 11.12 12.46
CA LYS A 365 4.39 10.66 11.85
C LYS A 365 4.28 11.07 10.39
N VAL A 366 3.68 10.22 9.58
CA VAL A 366 3.35 10.49 8.18
C VAL A 366 1.87 10.24 7.96
N VAL A 367 1.19 11.21 7.38
CA VAL A 367 -0.20 11.06 6.97
C VAL A 367 -0.24 10.52 5.55
N CYS A 368 -1.01 9.45 5.35
CA CYS A 368 -1.40 8.90 4.06
C CYS A 368 -2.93 8.90 3.96
N PHE A 369 -3.46 8.67 2.76
CA PHE A 369 -4.90 8.64 2.54
C PHE A 369 -5.41 7.23 2.21
N THR A 370 -6.55 6.87 2.79
CA THR A 370 -7.26 5.62 2.51
C THR A 370 -7.56 5.52 1.02
N GLY A 371 -7.28 4.37 0.41
CA GLY A 371 -7.47 4.14 -1.02
C GLY A 371 -6.28 4.51 -1.91
N SER A 372 -5.22 5.10 -1.36
CA SER A 372 -3.95 5.34 -2.06
C SER A 372 -3.06 4.09 -2.08
N TYR A 373 -2.08 4.08 -2.99
CA TYR A 373 -1.08 3.05 -3.19
C TYR A 373 0.30 3.69 -3.44
N HIS A 374 1.17 3.58 -2.43
CA HIS A 374 2.53 4.13 -2.44
C HIS A 374 3.60 3.04 -2.54
N GLY A 375 3.31 1.99 -3.30
CA GLY A 375 4.19 0.84 -3.45
C GLY A 375 4.06 -0.18 -2.31
N THR A 376 5.17 -0.87 -2.00
CA THR A 376 5.19 -2.06 -1.13
C THR A 376 6.19 -1.96 0.00
N TYR A 377 6.62 -0.75 0.37
CA TYR A 377 7.39 -0.53 1.58
C TYR A 377 6.51 -0.83 2.79
N ASP A 378 7.01 -1.62 3.76
CA ASP A 378 6.28 -2.12 4.91
C ASP A 378 5.46 -1.05 5.64
N GLY A 379 6.01 0.17 5.76
CA GLY A 379 5.32 1.29 6.41
C GLY A 379 3.98 1.62 5.76
N PHE A 380 3.85 1.47 4.44
CA PHE A 380 2.62 1.78 3.70
C PHE A 380 1.61 0.62 3.67
N LEU A 381 1.90 -0.52 4.31
CA LEU A 381 1.02 -1.69 4.31
C LEU A 381 0.23 -1.78 5.63
N GLY A 382 -0.38 -0.66 6.01
CA GLY A 382 -1.22 -0.52 7.20
C GLY A 382 -2.67 -0.16 6.86
N THR A 383 -3.52 -0.18 7.89
CA THR A 383 -4.91 0.33 7.84
C THR A 383 -5.27 0.96 9.19
N THR A 384 -6.21 1.89 9.19
CA THR A 384 -6.76 2.46 10.42
C THR A 384 -7.30 1.35 11.33
N ASN A 385 -6.95 1.43 12.61
CA ASN A 385 -7.48 0.60 13.68
C ASN A 385 -8.85 1.13 14.10
N TYR A 386 -9.90 0.38 13.78
CA TYR A 386 -11.27 0.74 14.13
C TYR A 386 -11.73 0.17 15.47
N SER A 387 -10.86 -0.52 16.23
CA SER A 387 -11.21 -1.26 17.45
C SER A 387 -10.58 -0.71 18.74
N GLY A 388 -10.02 0.51 18.74
CA GLY A 388 -9.26 1.06 19.88
C GLY A 388 -9.81 2.38 20.44
N VAL A 389 -9.50 2.62 21.73
CA VAL A 389 -9.79 3.86 22.48
C VAL A 389 -8.97 5.06 21.98
N THR A 390 -7.92 4.81 21.20
CA THR A 390 -7.10 5.85 20.54
C THR A 390 -7.55 6.04 19.09
N ASN A 391 -8.29 7.13 18.85
CA ASN A 391 -8.64 7.58 17.50
C ASN A 391 -7.35 7.64 16.64
N ASN A 392 -7.36 6.98 15.48
CA ASN A 392 -6.34 7.04 14.42
C ASN A 392 -5.03 6.25 14.64
N SER A 393 -5.00 5.20 15.47
CA SER A 393 -3.88 4.23 15.42
C SER A 393 -3.93 3.37 14.13
N THR A 394 -2.76 2.91 13.65
CA THR A 394 -2.65 2.07 12.45
C THR A 394 -2.19 0.67 12.82
N ILE A 395 -2.84 -0.35 12.25
CA ILE A 395 -2.49 -1.77 12.38
C ILE A 395 -2.03 -2.33 11.04
N SER A 396 -1.25 -3.40 11.06
CA SER A 396 -0.78 -4.10 9.86
C SER A 396 -1.96 -4.59 9.00
N LEU A 397 -1.89 -4.35 7.69
CA LEU A 397 -2.91 -4.78 6.74
C LEU A 397 -2.70 -6.22 6.26
N VAL A 398 -1.45 -6.69 6.26
CA VAL A 398 -1.05 -7.96 5.64
C VAL A 398 -0.17 -8.80 6.58
N PRO A 399 -0.28 -10.14 6.55
CA PRO A 399 0.62 -11.02 7.29
C PRO A 399 2.10 -10.77 6.92
N GLY A 400 2.98 -10.83 7.91
CA GLY A 400 4.42 -10.60 7.76
C GLY A 400 4.88 -9.17 8.05
N ILE A 401 3.94 -8.22 8.14
CA ILE A 401 4.22 -6.84 8.57
C ILE A 401 3.90 -6.72 10.06
N THR A 402 4.86 -6.20 10.84
CA THR A 402 4.62 -5.93 12.26
C THR A 402 3.84 -4.64 12.43
N ASP A 403 3.00 -4.53 13.46
CA ASP A 403 2.30 -3.27 13.76
C ASP A 403 3.30 -2.12 14.03
N ASN A 404 4.48 -2.45 14.55
CA ASN A 404 5.58 -1.49 14.73
C ASN A 404 6.12 -0.90 13.41
N ALA A 405 6.00 -1.62 12.29
CA ALA A 405 6.42 -1.09 10.99
C ALA A 405 5.48 0.00 10.47
N VAL A 406 4.21 -0.03 10.86
CA VAL A 406 3.15 0.88 10.39
C VAL A 406 2.69 1.90 11.44
N LYS A 407 3.15 1.78 12.69
CA LYS A 407 2.74 2.61 13.83
C LYS A 407 2.90 4.13 13.64
N ASP A 408 3.81 4.52 12.74
CA ASP A 408 4.13 5.92 12.45
C ASP A 408 3.43 6.45 11.20
N ILE A 409 2.55 5.64 10.58
CA ILE A 409 1.67 6.06 9.51
C ILE A 409 0.27 6.29 10.05
N ILE A 410 -0.38 7.34 9.58
CA ILE A 410 -1.76 7.69 9.91
C ILE A 410 -2.56 7.67 8.60
N TYR A 411 -3.64 6.90 8.55
CA TYR A 411 -4.53 6.86 7.39
C TYR A 411 -5.77 7.72 7.64
N LEU A 412 -5.93 8.75 6.81
CA LEU A 412 -7.08 9.66 6.80
C LEU A 412 -7.92 9.48 5.54
N ASP A 413 -9.11 10.09 5.51
CA ASP A 413 -9.97 10.03 4.34
C ASP A 413 -9.52 11.05 3.28
N TYR A 414 -9.38 10.61 2.03
CA TYR A 414 -9.01 11.51 0.95
C TYR A 414 -10.12 12.51 0.66
N ASN A 415 -9.77 13.76 0.33
CA ASN A 415 -10.71 14.83 0.00
C ASN A 415 -11.72 15.13 1.13
N SER A 416 -11.24 15.23 2.38
CA SER A 416 -12.05 15.46 3.57
C SER A 416 -11.53 16.66 4.38
N GLU A 417 -12.43 17.56 4.79
CA GLU A 417 -12.10 18.71 5.67
C GLU A 417 -11.71 18.27 7.08
N ASP A 418 -12.28 17.17 7.57
CA ASP A 418 -11.88 16.59 8.87
C ASP A 418 -10.42 16.12 8.83
N SER A 419 -9.97 15.66 7.67
CA SER A 419 -8.58 15.25 7.48
C SER A 419 -7.63 16.45 7.45
N ILE A 420 -8.05 17.58 6.87
CA ILE A 420 -7.29 18.85 6.96
C ILE A 420 -7.20 19.30 8.41
N SER A 421 -8.33 19.30 9.13
CA SER A 421 -8.40 19.71 10.53
C SER A 421 -7.51 18.85 11.44
N TYR A 422 -7.49 17.54 11.20
CA TYR A 422 -6.60 16.63 11.93
C TYR A 422 -5.12 16.95 11.70
N ILE A 423 -4.73 17.22 10.44
CA ILE A 423 -3.34 17.59 10.09
C ILE A 423 -2.93 18.87 10.80
N GLU A 424 -3.81 19.86 10.85
CA GLU A 424 -3.58 21.14 11.55
C GLU A 424 -3.43 20.92 13.06
N GLU A 425 -4.35 20.17 13.69
CA GLU A 425 -4.34 19.90 15.13
C GLU A 425 -3.09 19.11 15.58
N HIS A 426 -2.57 18.22 14.73
CA HIS A 426 -1.46 17.31 15.05
C HIS A 426 -0.16 17.72 14.36
N SER A 427 -0.04 18.97 13.92
CA SER A 427 1.04 19.41 13.04
C SER A 427 2.45 19.25 13.61
N ASP A 428 2.57 19.28 14.94
CA ASP A 428 3.85 19.21 15.66
C ASP A 428 4.55 17.86 15.52
N ILE A 429 3.79 16.79 15.25
CA ILE A 429 4.31 15.42 15.17
C ILE A 429 4.36 14.88 13.73
N ILE A 430 3.78 15.58 12.76
CA ILE A 430 3.67 15.14 11.37
C ILE A 430 4.87 15.63 10.55
N ALA A 431 5.71 14.70 10.11
CA ALA A 431 6.83 14.95 9.21
C ALA A 431 6.38 15.23 7.78
N ALA A 432 5.36 14.50 7.31
CA ALA A 432 4.90 14.57 5.94
C ALA A 432 3.43 14.21 5.77
N VAL A 433 2.83 14.77 4.72
CA VAL A 433 1.59 14.28 4.12
C VAL A 433 1.96 13.70 2.75
N LEU A 434 1.77 12.39 2.57
CA LEU A 434 2.00 11.66 1.33
C LEU A 434 0.65 11.39 0.65
N THR A 435 0.51 11.85 -0.60
CA THR A 435 -0.73 11.69 -1.35
C THR A 435 -0.50 11.38 -2.82
N GLU A 436 -1.35 10.52 -3.39
CA GLU A 436 -1.59 10.52 -4.83
C GLU A 436 -2.42 11.79 -5.14
N PRO A 437 -2.00 12.67 -6.07
CA PRO A 437 -2.80 13.84 -6.45
C PRO A 437 -4.15 13.46 -7.07
N VAL A 438 -4.18 12.33 -7.78
CA VAL A 438 -5.41 11.64 -8.20
C VAL A 438 -5.22 10.17 -7.92
N GLN A 439 -6.02 9.61 -7.02
CA GLN A 439 -5.94 8.20 -6.70
C GLN A 439 -6.24 7.36 -7.94
N SER A 440 -5.31 6.50 -8.32
CA SER A 440 -5.40 5.71 -9.56
C SER A 440 -6.64 4.82 -9.63
N ARG A 441 -7.27 4.49 -8.48
CA ARG A 441 -8.51 3.69 -8.40
C ARG A 441 -9.79 4.54 -8.45
N ARG A 442 -9.69 5.85 -8.22
CA ARG A 442 -10.77 6.83 -8.25
C ARG A 442 -10.39 8.02 -9.15
N PRO A 443 -10.16 7.80 -10.47
CA PRO A 443 -9.77 8.88 -11.37
C PRO A 443 -10.86 9.97 -11.55
N ASP A 444 -12.07 9.72 -11.07
CA ASP A 444 -13.17 10.69 -10.94
C ASP A 444 -12.95 11.72 -9.82
N VAL A 445 -12.14 11.42 -8.80
CA VAL A 445 -11.89 12.30 -7.66
C VAL A 445 -10.67 13.18 -7.96
N GLN A 446 -10.91 14.35 -8.55
CA GLN A 446 -9.89 15.31 -8.99
C GLN A 446 -9.93 16.57 -8.14
N SER A 447 -9.60 16.44 -6.87
CA SER A 447 -9.89 17.44 -5.84
C SER A 447 -8.82 18.52 -5.72
N GLY A 448 -8.68 19.36 -6.75
CA GLY A 448 -7.70 20.44 -6.79
C GLY A 448 -7.80 21.41 -5.60
N GLU A 449 -9.00 21.75 -5.15
CA GLU A 449 -9.20 22.61 -3.97
C GLU A 449 -8.71 21.96 -2.67
N PHE A 450 -8.90 20.64 -2.52
CA PHE A 450 -8.35 19.90 -1.38
C PHE A 450 -6.81 19.87 -1.43
N LEU A 451 -6.21 19.68 -2.61
CA LEU A 451 -4.75 19.73 -2.76
C LEU A 451 -4.17 21.11 -2.42
N LYS A 452 -4.85 22.20 -2.81
CA LYS A 452 -4.47 23.57 -2.42
C LYS A 452 -4.56 23.78 -0.91
N LYS A 453 -5.61 23.28 -0.26
CA LYS A 453 -5.73 23.32 1.21
C LYS A 453 -4.62 22.51 1.89
N LEU A 454 -4.31 21.32 1.39
CA LEU A 454 -3.17 20.52 1.85
C LEU A 454 -1.85 21.27 1.73
N ARG A 455 -1.59 21.91 0.57
CA ARG A 455 -0.38 22.72 0.38
C ARG A 455 -0.30 23.85 1.40
N LYS A 456 -1.39 24.58 1.61
CA LYS A 456 -1.44 25.68 2.58
C LYS A 456 -1.12 25.19 4.00
N VAL A 457 -1.85 24.20 4.51
CA VAL A 457 -1.66 23.71 5.89
C VAL A 457 -0.28 23.09 6.09
N THR A 458 0.25 22.37 5.09
CA THR A 458 1.59 21.78 5.21
C THR A 458 2.70 22.82 5.20
N GLU A 459 2.55 23.89 4.40
CA GLU A 459 3.50 25.01 4.39
C GLU A 459 3.48 25.81 5.70
N GLU A 460 2.30 26.13 6.22
CA GLU A 460 2.13 26.90 7.46
C GLU A 460 2.75 26.20 8.69
N HIS A 461 2.81 24.87 8.69
CA HIS A 461 3.22 24.08 9.86
C HIS A 461 4.55 23.31 9.70
N ASP A 462 5.35 23.63 8.68
CA ASP A 462 6.61 22.93 8.38
C ASP A 462 6.43 21.40 8.29
N ILE A 463 5.44 20.99 7.50
CA ILE A 463 5.16 19.60 7.14
C ILE A 463 5.54 19.42 5.67
N ALA A 464 6.25 18.35 5.33
CA ALA A 464 6.55 18.07 3.93
C ALA A 464 5.30 17.61 3.18
N LEU A 465 4.89 18.33 2.13
CA LEU A 465 3.92 17.79 1.18
C LEU A 465 4.64 16.91 0.17
N ILE A 466 4.25 15.63 0.08
CA ILE A 466 4.79 14.67 -0.85
C ILE A 466 3.71 14.27 -1.86
N PHE A 467 3.94 14.54 -3.13
CA PHE A 467 3.11 14.02 -4.22
C PHE A 467 3.69 12.74 -4.79
N ASP A 468 2.90 11.66 -4.72
CA ASP A 468 3.14 10.45 -5.49
C ASP A 468 2.61 10.64 -6.91
N GLU A 469 3.53 10.99 -7.81
CA GLU A 469 3.28 11.19 -9.23
C GLU A 469 3.80 10.02 -10.06
N ILE A 470 3.88 8.81 -9.49
CA ILE A 470 4.35 7.62 -10.20
C ILE A 470 3.39 7.26 -11.36
N ILE A 471 2.08 7.53 -11.23
CA ILE A 471 1.08 7.34 -12.30
C ILE A 471 0.83 8.62 -13.11
N THR A 472 0.66 9.75 -12.41
CA THR A 472 0.20 11.01 -13.00
C THR A 472 1.32 11.81 -13.67
N GLY A 473 2.55 11.67 -13.17
CA GLY A 473 3.72 12.38 -13.64
C GLY A 473 4.04 12.06 -15.09
N PHE A 474 4.32 13.10 -15.87
CA PHE A 474 4.58 13.04 -17.32
C PHE A 474 3.45 12.43 -18.16
N ARG A 475 2.28 12.11 -17.57
CA ARG A 475 1.13 11.52 -18.26
C ARG A 475 0.00 12.51 -18.49
N ILE A 476 -0.42 13.23 -17.45
CA ILE A 476 -1.51 14.22 -17.57
C ILE A 476 -1.03 15.47 -18.33
N ALA A 477 0.16 15.93 -17.98
CA ALA A 477 0.88 17.07 -18.53
C ALA A 477 2.40 16.81 -18.39
N SER A 478 3.23 17.65 -19.00
CA SER A 478 4.69 17.53 -18.90
C SER A 478 5.21 17.65 -17.46
N GLY A 479 4.65 18.58 -16.70
CA GLY A 479 4.94 18.84 -15.29
C GLY A 479 4.12 17.97 -14.33
N GLY A 480 3.30 17.05 -14.82
CA GLY A 480 2.47 16.17 -14.02
C GLY A 480 1.22 16.85 -13.43
N ALA A 481 0.72 16.28 -12.34
CA ALA A 481 -0.43 16.77 -11.60
C ALA A 481 -0.14 18.12 -10.91
N GLN A 482 1.12 18.40 -10.55
CA GLN A 482 1.50 19.74 -10.06
C GLN A 482 1.15 20.83 -11.07
N GLU A 483 1.51 20.65 -12.36
CA GLU A 483 1.16 21.58 -13.45
C GLU A 483 -0.36 21.62 -13.66
N TYR A 484 -1.03 20.47 -13.61
CA TYR A 484 -2.48 20.38 -13.86
C TYR A 484 -3.33 21.08 -12.77
N PHE A 485 -2.96 20.93 -11.50
CA PHE A 485 -3.72 21.49 -10.36
C PHE A 485 -3.18 22.83 -9.88
N ASP A 486 -2.03 23.28 -10.39
CA ASP A 486 -1.32 24.48 -9.93
C ASP A 486 -0.98 24.39 -8.43
N VAL A 487 -0.36 23.27 -8.04
CA VAL A 487 0.06 22.99 -6.65
C VAL A 487 1.47 22.40 -6.64
N GLU A 488 2.39 23.11 -5.99
CA GLU A 488 3.79 22.67 -5.84
C GLU A 488 4.01 21.91 -4.52
N ALA A 489 4.35 20.62 -4.62
CA ALA A 489 4.75 19.82 -3.48
C ALA A 489 6.19 20.15 -3.06
N ASP A 490 6.56 19.77 -1.82
CA ASP A 490 7.94 19.89 -1.37
C ASP A 490 8.83 18.78 -1.94
N ILE A 491 8.24 17.59 -2.06
CA ILE A 491 8.85 16.38 -2.57
C ILE A 491 7.86 15.73 -3.55
N VAL A 492 8.38 15.18 -4.64
CA VAL A 492 7.61 14.47 -5.65
C VAL A 492 8.32 13.17 -5.99
N THR A 493 7.56 12.10 -6.14
CA THR A 493 8.07 10.80 -6.61
C THR A 493 7.56 10.53 -8.02
N TYR A 494 8.46 10.08 -8.91
CA TYR A 494 8.12 9.67 -10.26
C TYR A 494 8.58 8.25 -10.55
N GLY A 495 7.93 7.63 -11.53
CA GLY A 495 8.28 6.34 -12.07
C GLY A 495 7.51 6.08 -13.36
N LYS A 496 7.30 4.82 -13.70
CA LYS A 496 6.50 4.39 -14.86
C LYS A 496 6.90 5.11 -16.16
N VAL A 497 6.12 6.09 -16.62
CA VAL A 497 6.28 6.78 -17.92
C VAL A 497 7.71 7.25 -18.13
N ILE A 498 8.32 7.88 -17.11
CA ILE A 498 9.67 8.45 -17.22
C ILE A 498 10.73 7.39 -17.50
N GLY A 499 10.52 6.13 -17.11
CA GLY A 499 11.49 5.05 -17.33
C GLY A 499 11.54 4.53 -18.75
N GLY A 500 10.58 4.88 -19.60
CA GLY A 500 10.56 4.43 -20.99
C GLY A 500 10.57 2.90 -21.14
N GLY A 501 9.91 2.18 -20.22
CA GLY A 501 9.93 0.71 -20.17
C GLY A 501 11.03 0.10 -19.30
N MET A 502 12.02 0.88 -18.85
CA MET A 502 13.05 0.42 -17.92
C MET A 502 12.63 0.66 -16.45
N PRO A 503 13.08 -0.20 -15.51
CA PRO A 503 12.90 0.05 -14.08
C PRO A 503 13.56 1.36 -13.64
N ILE A 504 12.78 2.21 -12.98
CA ILE A 504 13.25 3.47 -12.39
C ILE A 504 12.29 3.92 -11.29
N GLY A 505 12.84 4.57 -10.28
CA GLY A 505 12.15 5.51 -9.43
C GLY A 505 12.92 6.82 -9.39
N VAL A 506 12.22 7.92 -9.15
CA VAL A 506 12.81 9.25 -9.05
C VAL A 506 12.25 9.91 -7.81
N LEU A 507 13.13 10.46 -6.99
CA LEU A 507 12.79 11.35 -5.88
C LEU A 507 13.25 12.75 -6.26
N ALA A 508 12.35 13.72 -6.32
CA ALA A 508 12.68 15.10 -6.70
C ALA A 508 11.96 16.11 -5.82
N GLY A 509 12.38 17.37 -5.85
CA GLY A 509 11.72 18.42 -5.07
C GLY A 509 12.66 19.55 -4.66
N LYS A 510 12.30 20.24 -3.58
CA LYS A 510 13.03 21.38 -3.04
C LYS A 510 14.36 20.97 -2.41
N ARG A 511 15.39 21.84 -2.53
CA ARG A 511 16.70 21.70 -1.89
C ARG A 511 16.60 21.47 -0.39
N LYS A 512 15.66 22.18 0.27
CA LYS A 512 15.34 22.01 1.70
C LYS A 512 15.27 20.54 2.13
N TYR A 513 14.72 19.68 1.27
CA TYR A 513 14.58 18.26 1.52
C TYR A 513 15.70 17.45 0.87
N LEU A 514 15.94 17.64 -0.43
CA LEU A 514 16.89 16.79 -1.18
C LEU A 514 18.35 16.99 -0.79
N ASP A 515 18.72 18.11 -0.17
CA ASP A 515 20.07 18.31 0.37
C ASP A 515 20.37 17.34 1.52
N SER A 516 19.36 16.70 2.13
CA SER A 516 19.57 15.64 3.12
C SER A 516 20.13 14.35 2.52
N ILE A 517 20.27 14.24 1.20
CA ILE A 517 20.86 13.07 0.54
C ILE A 517 22.39 13.16 0.51
N ASP A 518 22.93 14.33 0.18
CA ASP A 518 24.36 14.53 -0.04
C ASP A 518 24.99 15.64 0.83
N GLY A 519 24.21 16.24 1.72
CA GLY A 519 24.63 17.30 2.63
C GLY A 519 24.50 18.72 2.03
N GLY A 520 24.05 18.86 0.78
CA GLY A 520 23.84 20.13 0.10
C GLY A 520 25.00 20.61 -0.77
N MET A 521 24.77 21.70 -1.50
CA MET A 521 25.69 22.22 -2.51
C MET A 521 26.97 22.83 -1.90
N TRP A 522 28.12 22.52 -2.50
CA TRP A 522 29.43 23.13 -2.25
C TRP A 522 30.19 23.24 -3.59
N ASN A 523 31.28 24.01 -3.63
CA ASN A 523 32.05 24.27 -4.85
C ASN A 523 33.52 23.89 -4.70
N PHE A 524 34.16 23.54 -5.82
CA PHE A 524 35.62 23.42 -5.88
C PHE A 524 36.28 24.80 -5.92
N GLY A 525 37.47 24.90 -5.33
CA GLY A 525 38.29 26.12 -5.39
C GLY A 525 37.90 27.18 -4.35
N ASP A 526 36.94 26.90 -3.47
CA ASP A 526 36.62 27.72 -2.29
C ASP A 526 36.63 26.87 -0.99
N GLY A 527 36.27 27.47 0.14
CA GLY A 527 36.20 26.82 1.45
C GLY A 527 34.80 26.32 1.84
N SER A 528 33.87 26.20 0.88
CA SER A 528 32.52 25.72 1.16
C SER A 528 32.49 24.24 1.54
N VAL A 529 31.56 23.87 2.40
CA VAL A 529 31.32 22.49 2.86
C VAL A 529 29.82 22.18 2.77
N PRO A 530 29.40 20.90 2.73
CA PRO A 530 27.99 20.53 2.75
C PRO A 530 27.26 21.16 3.95
N PRO A 531 26.33 22.11 3.75
CA PRO A 531 25.77 22.92 4.82
C PRO A 531 24.78 22.20 5.75
N VAL A 532 24.25 21.03 5.37
CA VAL A 532 23.21 20.29 6.13
C VAL A 532 23.62 18.87 6.49
N GLU A 533 24.91 18.67 6.80
CA GLU A 533 25.47 17.36 7.16
C GLU A 533 24.77 16.70 8.37
N ASP A 534 24.26 17.49 9.32
CA ASP A 534 23.51 17.02 10.51
C ASP A 534 22.13 16.40 10.15
N LYS A 535 21.66 16.64 8.93
CA LYS A 535 20.41 16.08 8.39
C LYS A 535 20.67 15.01 7.33
N ARG A 536 21.92 14.74 6.97
CA ARG A 536 22.23 13.75 5.94
C ARG A 536 21.74 12.36 6.35
N THR A 537 20.91 11.76 5.49
CA THR A 537 20.36 10.42 5.68
C THR A 537 21.08 9.38 4.82
N PHE A 538 20.67 8.12 4.92
CA PHE A 538 21.25 7.03 4.14
C PHE A 538 20.33 6.61 3.00
N VAL A 539 20.87 6.67 1.79
CA VAL A 539 20.30 6.10 0.56
C VAL A 539 21.41 5.41 -0.22
N ALA A 540 21.08 4.32 -0.90
CA ALA A 540 21.99 3.56 -1.75
C ALA A 540 21.20 2.67 -2.70
N GLY A 541 21.86 2.15 -3.73
CA GLY A 541 21.32 1.09 -4.58
C GLY A 541 22.25 0.78 -5.73
N THR A 542 22.53 -0.50 -5.95
CA THR A 542 23.48 -0.97 -6.97
C THR A 542 23.11 -0.50 -8.38
N PHE A 543 21.80 -0.49 -8.68
CA PHE A 543 21.26 -0.15 -9.99
C PHE A 543 20.66 1.26 -10.06
N CYS A 544 20.83 2.08 -9.01
CA CYS A 544 20.49 3.50 -9.10
C CYS A 544 21.20 4.08 -10.32
N HIS A 545 20.52 4.95 -11.07
CA HIS A 545 21.02 5.55 -12.30
C HIS A 545 21.65 4.56 -13.32
N HIS A 546 21.11 3.33 -13.43
CA HIS A 546 21.59 2.33 -14.40
C HIS A 546 21.65 2.91 -15.84
N PRO A 547 22.73 2.68 -16.63
CA PRO A 547 22.91 3.31 -17.94
C PRO A 547 21.71 3.15 -18.90
N MET A 548 21.11 1.95 -18.98
CA MET A 548 19.91 1.72 -19.80
C MET A 548 18.71 2.55 -19.34
N ALA A 549 18.47 2.63 -18.02
CA ALA A 549 17.37 3.39 -17.47
C ALA A 549 17.56 4.89 -17.74
N MET A 550 18.78 5.40 -17.56
CA MET A 550 19.12 6.80 -17.86
C MET A 550 19.00 7.13 -19.35
N ALA A 551 19.36 6.20 -20.25
CA ALA A 551 19.20 6.42 -21.69
C ALA A 551 17.74 6.40 -22.15
N ALA A 552 16.94 5.42 -21.70
CA ALA A 552 15.50 5.41 -21.97
C ALA A 552 14.83 6.67 -21.42
N THR A 553 15.16 7.04 -20.18
CA THR A 553 14.64 8.25 -19.54
C THR A 553 15.02 9.50 -20.31
N ASN A 554 16.28 9.64 -20.70
CA ASN A 554 16.74 10.79 -21.49
C ASN A 554 15.96 10.87 -22.83
N ALA A 555 15.77 9.74 -23.51
CA ALA A 555 15.02 9.68 -24.76
C ALA A 555 13.55 10.10 -24.57
N VAL A 556 12.90 9.63 -23.49
CA VAL A 556 11.54 10.04 -23.10
C VAL A 556 11.46 11.54 -22.85
N LEU A 557 12.35 12.09 -22.02
CA LEU A 557 12.32 13.51 -21.66
C LEU A 557 12.58 14.41 -22.88
N GLU A 558 13.54 14.06 -23.75
CA GLU A 558 13.78 14.80 -25.00
C GLU A 558 12.57 14.72 -25.94
N TYR A 559 11.93 13.56 -26.04
CA TYR A 559 10.70 13.40 -26.83
C TYR A 559 9.56 14.25 -26.26
N ILE A 560 9.36 14.27 -24.95
CA ILE A 560 8.36 15.13 -24.28
C ILE A 560 8.67 16.60 -24.56
N LYS A 561 9.92 17.06 -24.34
CA LYS A 561 10.31 18.46 -24.60
C LYS A 561 9.98 18.92 -26.01
N LYS A 562 10.18 18.03 -26.99
CA LYS A 562 9.90 18.32 -28.41
C LYS A 562 8.41 18.32 -28.76
N ASN A 563 7.57 17.57 -28.05
CA ASN A 563 6.18 17.30 -28.45
C ASN A 563 5.12 17.75 -27.44
N LYS A 564 5.51 18.29 -26.28
CA LYS A 564 4.61 18.62 -25.16
C LYS A 564 3.44 19.53 -25.55
N ASP A 565 3.63 20.40 -26.54
CA ASP A 565 2.60 21.35 -26.99
C ASP A 565 1.39 20.70 -27.68
N SER A 566 1.46 19.40 -28.01
CA SER A 566 0.36 18.70 -28.69
C SER A 566 0.08 17.29 -28.16
N ILE A 567 1.10 16.58 -27.66
CA ILE A 567 0.97 15.16 -27.31
C ILE A 567 -0.07 14.91 -26.21
N TYR A 568 -0.11 15.77 -25.19
CA TYR A 568 -1.02 15.65 -24.06
C TYR A 568 -2.45 16.00 -24.46
N GLU A 569 -2.64 17.11 -25.18
CA GLU A 569 -3.95 17.50 -25.71
C GLU A 569 -4.55 16.37 -26.56
N HIS A 570 -3.80 15.87 -27.54
CA HIS A 570 -4.27 14.80 -28.42
C HIS A 570 -4.60 13.51 -27.67
N LEU A 571 -3.73 13.07 -26.75
CA LEU A 571 -3.96 11.84 -26.00
C LEU A 571 -5.16 11.98 -25.05
N ASN A 572 -5.25 13.07 -24.30
CA ASN A 572 -6.33 13.31 -23.34
C ASN A 572 -7.68 13.50 -24.06
N GLN A 573 -7.71 14.21 -25.19
CA GLN A 573 -8.93 14.35 -26.00
C GLN A 573 -9.36 13.02 -26.62
N LYS A 574 -8.43 12.19 -27.09
CA LYS A 574 -8.73 10.84 -27.59
C LYS A 574 -9.40 10.00 -26.52
N THR A 575 -8.83 9.96 -25.31
CA THR A 575 -9.44 9.24 -24.17
C THR A 575 -10.80 9.82 -23.80
N THR A 576 -10.94 11.15 -23.76
CA THR A 576 -12.21 11.81 -23.41
C THR A 576 -13.33 11.47 -24.40
N LYS A 577 -13.05 11.47 -25.70
CA LYS A 577 -14.04 11.09 -26.72
C LYS A 577 -14.46 9.62 -26.57
N PHE A 578 -13.49 8.73 -26.40
CA PHE A 578 -13.73 7.31 -26.15
C PHE A 578 -14.60 7.05 -24.92
N VAL A 579 -14.27 7.69 -23.79
CA VAL A 579 -14.99 7.56 -22.51
C VAL A 579 -16.41 8.09 -22.65
N ASN A 580 -16.59 9.28 -23.24
CA ASN A 580 -17.90 9.90 -23.42
C ASN A 580 -18.82 9.05 -24.30
N GLU A 581 -18.31 8.45 -25.38
CA GLU A 581 -19.12 7.59 -26.23
C GLU A 581 -19.61 6.35 -25.48
N LEU A 582 -18.73 5.66 -24.74
CA LEU A 582 -19.12 4.48 -23.98
C LEU A 582 -20.07 4.82 -22.83
N ASN A 583 -19.86 5.93 -22.12
CA ASN A 583 -20.77 6.37 -21.08
C ASN A 583 -22.17 6.71 -21.64
N GLN A 584 -22.24 7.37 -22.80
CA GLN A 584 -23.53 7.60 -23.49
C GLN A 584 -24.21 6.29 -23.87
N PHE A 585 -23.44 5.32 -24.37
CA PHE A 585 -23.94 3.98 -24.68
C PHE A 585 -24.50 3.27 -23.43
N PHE A 586 -23.77 3.27 -22.31
CA PHE A 586 -24.24 2.64 -21.06
C PHE A 586 -25.55 3.24 -20.57
N VAL A 587 -25.67 4.57 -20.63
CA VAL A 587 -26.93 5.26 -20.30
C VAL A 587 -28.06 4.86 -21.25
N SER A 588 -27.81 4.82 -22.56
CA SER A 588 -28.84 4.42 -23.54
C SER A 588 -29.31 2.98 -23.39
N GLU A 589 -28.41 2.10 -22.94
CA GLU A 589 -28.71 0.68 -22.72
C GLU A 589 -29.25 0.38 -21.32
N GLY A 590 -29.32 1.38 -20.44
CA GLY A 590 -29.81 1.24 -19.07
C GLY A 590 -28.96 0.32 -18.20
N VAL A 591 -27.64 0.26 -18.43
CA VAL A 591 -26.71 -0.59 -17.66
C VAL A 591 -25.96 0.22 -16.62
N ASP A 592 -25.79 -0.33 -15.41
CA ASP A 592 -25.09 0.32 -14.29
C ASP A 592 -23.57 0.14 -14.41
N ILE A 593 -23.02 0.75 -15.45
CA ILE A 593 -21.59 0.82 -15.75
C ILE A 593 -21.24 2.25 -16.11
N HIS A 594 -20.13 2.73 -15.57
CA HIS A 594 -19.57 4.04 -15.90
C HIS A 594 -18.06 3.93 -16.08
N ILE A 595 -17.46 4.81 -16.88
CA ILE A 595 -16.01 4.93 -16.99
C ILE A 595 -15.56 6.24 -16.34
N ASN A 596 -14.75 6.11 -15.29
CA ASN A 596 -14.06 7.23 -14.64
C ASN A 596 -12.72 7.47 -15.34
N GLN A 597 -12.30 8.73 -15.49
CA GLN A 597 -11.13 9.11 -16.28
C GLN A 597 -10.35 10.27 -15.65
N PHE A 598 -9.02 10.21 -15.74
CA PHE A 598 -8.11 11.34 -15.51
C PHE A 598 -7.01 11.32 -16.59
N GLY A 599 -6.99 12.33 -17.47
CA GLY A 599 -6.12 12.34 -18.64
C GLY A 599 -6.34 11.08 -19.49
N SER A 600 -5.29 10.29 -19.67
CA SER A 600 -5.35 9.03 -20.43
C SER A 600 -5.51 7.76 -19.57
N LEU A 601 -5.58 7.89 -18.24
CA LEU A 601 -5.97 6.82 -17.29
C LEU A 601 -7.50 6.76 -17.24
N PHE A 602 -8.05 5.55 -17.31
CA PHE A 602 -9.47 5.33 -17.10
C PHE A 602 -9.75 3.98 -16.42
N ARG A 603 -10.94 3.85 -15.83
CA ARG A 603 -11.40 2.63 -15.15
C ARG A 603 -12.89 2.44 -15.38
N PHE A 604 -13.29 1.20 -15.62
CA PHE A 604 -14.69 0.81 -15.57
C PHE A 604 -15.12 0.66 -14.10
N ALA A 605 -16.10 1.45 -13.69
CA ALA A 605 -16.87 1.28 -12.46
C ALA A 605 -18.08 0.39 -12.78
N ILE A 606 -18.11 -0.82 -12.19
CA ILE A 606 -19.08 -1.88 -12.50
C ILE A 606 -19.66 -2.39 -11.18
N ASN A 607 -20.95 -2.17 -10.95
CA ASN A 607 -21.69 -2.59 -9.75
C ASN A 607 -22.34 -3.98 -9.88
N LEU A 608 -21.71 -4.85 -10.67
CA LEU A 608 -22.19 -6.19 -11.02
C LEU A 608 -21.01 -7.17 -10.97
N GLU A 609 -21.24 -8.41 -11.38
CA GLU A 609 -20.19 -9.43 -11.43
C GLU A 609 -19.12 -9.07 -12.48
N LYS A 610 -18.14 -8.26 -12.07
CA LYS A 610 -17.20 -7.57 -12.97
C LYS A 610 -16.20 -8.47 -13.68
N GLU A 611 -15.88 -9.64 -13.13
CA GLU A 611 -14.87 -10.52 -13.72
C GLU A 611 -15.31 -11.06 -15.08
N ILE A 612 -16.61 -11.39 -15.24
CA ILE A 612 -17.11 -11.91 -16.51
C ILE A 612 -17.07 -10.85 -17.63
N PHE A 613 -17.24 -9.58 -17.29
CA PHE A 613 -17.06 -8.46 -18.23
C PHE A 613 -15.62 -8.44 -18.78
N TYR A 614 -14.63 -8.53 -17.91
CA TYR A 614 -13.22 -8.53 -18.34
C TYR A 614 -12.84 -9.79 -19.13
N TYR A 615 -13.38 -10.96 -18.80
CA TYR A 615 -13.19 -12.16 -19.62
C TYR A 615 -13.87 -12.06 -20.99
N GLY A 616 -15.05 -11.43 -21.06
CA GLY A 616 -15.71 -11.14 -22.33
C GLY A 616 -14.91 -10.16 -23.22
N LEU A 617 -14.17 -9.23 -22.62
CA LEU A 617 -13.23 -8.36 -23.33
C LEU A 617 -11.97 -9.12 -23.77
N LEU A 618 -11.40 -9.96 -22.92
CA LEU A 618 -10.24 -10.79 -23.24
C LEU A 618 -10.52 -11.71 -24.43
N GLU A 619 -11.68 -12.38 -24.43
CA GLU A 619 -12.14 -13.22 -25.54
C GLU A 619 -12.19 -12.47 -26.88
N LYS A 620 -12.45 -11.16 -26.84
CA LYS A 620 -12.53 -10.27 -28.00
C LYS A 620 -11.18 -9.63 -28.34
N GLY A 621 -10.09 -10.07 -27.70
CA GLY A 621 -8.74 -9.59 -27.95
C GLY A 621 -8.42 -8.26 -27.27
N ILE A 622 -9.09 -7.91 -26.17
CA ILE A 622 -8.78 -6.70 -25.38
C ILE A 622 -8.13 -7.11 -24.06
N TYR A 623 -6.85 -6.80 -23.90
CA TYR A 623 -6.09 -7.17 -22.71
C TYR A 623 -6.19 -6.11 -21.60
N ILE A 624 -6.75 -6.52 -20.45
CA ILE A 624 -6.81 -5.74 -19.21
C ILE A 624 -6.36 -6.62 -18.03
N TRP A 625 -5.27 -6.25 -17.38
CA TRP A 625 -4.75 -6.94 -16.18
C TRP A 625 -5.72 -6.88 -14.99
N GLU A 626 -5.48 -7.70 -13.97
CA GLU A 626 -6.32 -7.87 -12.77
C GLU A 626 -6.49 -6.62 -11.91
N GLY A 627 -5.56 -5.64 -12.00
CA GLY A 627 -5.66 -4.38 -11.28
C GLY A 627 -6.66 -3.38 -11.87
N ARG A 628 -7.13 -3.62 -13.10
CA ARG A 628 -8.20 -2.87 -13.81
C ARG A 628 -7.95 -1.38 -14.08
N ASN A 629 -6.73 -0.88 -13.81
CA ASN A 629 -6.31 0.42 -14.36
C ASN A 629 -6.09 0.25 -15.86
N CYS A 630 -6.78 1.05 -16.66
CA CYS A 630 -6.64 1.06 -18.11
C CYS A 630 -6.01 2.38 -18.58
N PHE A 631 -5.28 2.33 -19.69
CA PHE A 631 -4.60 3.48 -20.26
C PHE A 631 -4.70 3.46 -21.78
N LEU A 632 -4.97 4.60 -22.38
CA LEU A 632 -4.59 4.81 -23.78
C LEU A 632 -3.14 5.29 -23.87
N SER A 633 -2.49 4.90 -24.96
CA SER A 633 -1.17 5.37 -25.37
C SER A 633 -1.26 6.24 -26.63
N THR A 634 -0.16 6.89 -26.99
CA THR A 634 -0.08 7.65 -28.26
C THR A 634 -0.29 6.76 -29.47
N GLU A 635 0.07 5.48 -29.37
CA GLU A 635 0.02 4.48 -30.44
C GLU A 635 -1.34 3.80 -30.62
N HIS A 636 -2.32 4.07 -29.75
CA HIS A 636 -3.70 3.63 -30.01
C HIS A 636 -4.27 4.39 -31.20
N SER A 637 -4.44 3.71 -32.33
CA SER A 637 -5.04 4.28 -33.53
C SER A 637 -6.53 4.56 -33.34
N LYS A 638 -7.16 5.25 -34.31
CA LYS A 638 -8.61 5.42 -34.28
C LYS A 638 -9.30 4.06 -34.42
N GLU A 639 -8.76 3.20 -35.28
CA GLU A 639 -9.24 1.85 -35.53
C GLU A 639 -9.17 0.98 -34.27
N ASP A 640 -8.10 1.11 -33.47
CA ASP A 640 -8.01 0.42 -32.17
C ASP A 640 -9.12 0.88 -31.22
N VAL A 641 -9.34 2.20 -31.12
CA VAL A 641 -10.37 2.79 -30.26
C VAL A 641 -11.77 2.35 -30.70
N ASP A 642 -12.06 2.40 -31.99
CA ASP A 642 -13.35 1.98 -32.56
C ASP A 642 -13.59 0.48 -32.30
N TYR A 643 -12.54 -0.35 -32.40
CA TYR A 643 -12.63 -1.78 -32.09
C TYR A 643 -12.84 -2.05 -30.59
N ILE A 644 -12.17 -1.32 -29.69
CA ILE A 644 -12.41 -1.42 -28.24
C ILE A 644 -13.88 -1.10 -27.93
N ILE A 645 -14.41 -0.03 -28.51
CA ILE A 645 -15.81 0.39 -28.30
C ILE A 645 -16.77 -0.73 -28.75
N ASP A 646 -16.57 -1.29 -29.94
CA ASP A 646 -17.37 -2.38 -30.46
C ASP A 646 -17.29 -3.64 -29.57
N ALA A 647 -16.08 -3.99 -29.10
CA ALA A 647 -15.87 -5.13 -28.20
C ALA A 647 -16.61 -4.93 -26.86
N VAL A 648 -16.58 -3.73 -26.29
CA VAL A 648 -17.33 -3.38 -25.08
C VAL A 648 -18.84 -3.51 -25.35
N LYS A 649 -19.35 -2.90 -26.42
CA LYS A 649 -20.79 -2.94 -26.77
C LYS A 649 -21.27 -4.40 -26.94
N LYS A 650 -20.53 -5.23 -27.67
CA LYS A 650 -20.83 -6.66 -27.85
C LYS A 650 -20.88 -7.42 -26.53
N THR A 651 -19.87 -7.24 -25.67
CA THR A 651 -19.84 -7.88 -24.34
C THR A 651 -21.04 -7.45 -23.48
N ILE A 652 -21.43 -6.17 -23.51
CA ILE A 652 -22.63 -5.71 -22.80
C ILE A 652 -23.90 -6.36 -23.34
N PHE A 653 -24.07 -6.45 -24.67
CA PHE A 653 -25.24 -7.11 -25.25
C PHE A 653 -25.33 -8.59 -24.89
N GLU A 654 -24.21 -9.31 -24.93
CA GLU A 654 -24.14 -10.71 -24.52
C GLU A 654 -24.49 -10.88 -23.03
N MET A 655 -23.94 -10.03 -22.16
CA MET A 655 -24.24 -10.03 -20.72
C MET A 655 -25.70 -9.67 -20.43
N LYS A 656 -26.31 -8.75 -21.19
CA LYS A 656 -27.76 -8.43 -21.11
C LYS A 656 -28.60 -9.64 -21.47
N GLN A 657 -28.28 -10.32 -22.57
CA GLN A 657 -28.97 -11.55 -22.99
C GLN A 657 -28.82 -12.67 -21.96
N ALA A 658 -27.68 -12.73 -21.27
CA ALA A 658 -27.41 -13.69 -20.21
C ALA A 658 -27.99 -13.30 -18.83
N GLY A 659 -28.73 -12.19 -18.72
CA GLY A 659 -29.44 -11.81 -17.49
C GLY A 659 -28.60 -11.10 -16.42
N PHE A 660 -27.42 -10.56 -16.75
CA PHE A 660 -26.57 -9.86 -15.76
C PHE A 660 -27.08 -8.46 -15.36
N PHE A 661 -27.98 -7.86 -16.15
CA PHE A 661 -28.47 -6.49 -15.92
C PHE A 661 -29.96 -6.43 -15.55
N ILE A 662 -30.63 -7.59 -15.42
CA ILE A 662 -32.04 -7.63 -15.05
C ILE A 662 -32.12 -7.46 -13.53
N LYS A 663 -32.71 -6.35 -13.06
CA LYS A 663 -33.07 -6.23 -11.64
C LYS A 663 -34.05 -7.36 -11.31
N LYS A 664 -33.68 -8.26 -10.40
CA LYS A 664 -34.66 -9.19 -9.80
C LYS A 664 -35.80 -8.32 -9.25
N ALA A 665 -37.00 -8.45 -9.81
CA ALA A 665 -38.19 -7.87 -9.20
C ALA A 665 -38.37 -8.60 -7.87
N PHE A 666 -38.12 -7.89 -6.77
CA PHE A 666 -38.44 -8.36 -5.42
C PHE A 666 -39.91 -8.12 -5.12
#